data_AF-A0A8K1CZC2-F1
#
_entry.id   AF-A0A8K1CZC2-F1
#
_cell.length_a   1.000
_cell.length_b   1.000
_cell.length_c   1.000
_cell.angle_alpha   90.00
_cell.angle_beta   90.00
_cell.angle_gamma   90.00
#
_symmetry.space_group_name_H-M   'P 1'
#
loop_
_entity.id
_entity.type
_entity.pdbx_description
1 polymer ?
#
loop_
_entity_poly.entity_id
_entity_poly.type
_entity_poly.pdbx_seq_one_letter_code
_entity_poly.pdbx_strand_id
1 'polypeptide(L)'
;GKVKPVSEPSLRNPRTKISGNALTYHFDDLKVEKNIKDVVKFLEYSLIVTPTYTTYIPRLFDEAQKIEGLDEVLPIVSRFKQLFTVFPKSNIKGDEAIIYPLVSLFNSPEEMKFCWNKLSDSWKELIYYAIDSHLRLLPGRSKEVVNKYLSRIEEKEVKLSIDLDYTPENLEIVEYLVAQLLNGKRVGIIGSLKSGKTGIAKEVMKYIKGKKDLKIVDYHDENGYKSLRGIYKNLNADIYVLTDDLLDALRDKLRIDIVTISPYRTFIDEKDYTDYVYNVIFESDPNVLKWYSPLLAMKYFPMPVEVSKLVLKYFGRKVEETIDDPILNWFSVIDYIPESIKKAEGAEDVEKYEKRADEILLILINILKEKIITGNLAYNFFKIVGYLLDKYKFSSVEDSPLNNYLINISDKLGIVKPLIKGLIPIIKDYLDDRCSELPQPIMLDPSAFVNVIPEIFNLNLLLTELYPKIIGTIVKSNDVKCVNRALQLIFNYALFNDRRFFVSVEDIIFNKIIQLKNEDLVSSYVTTALLTGYRNLKHIREIQKVIPNARPYTLILLPKETGKSPIEMLSSVLSLNYELNLAIDRSELDKVVNKYSEYKRRLDQLKSVLKKIDDRSAKKVLSTILFNGNLKDLINTLENDYYKFILYVRYASYIGFRAFVEDKWFTDRNMFRSFIQSMLKDSEAIYGYIKNLNELGDEEIKELIMIYQFKLANALLSKNKYEYKGVLEDIIEIEQMPEEIKILASLALGREVNVKSDSPLINIALSVIKGSSNEGLKKIYEEFKDQDYKLLPPDIVEAILVHKMLSGQDISSDIENIAKTLPGVFFIIAHDFIKGDKERYIASLILFYLP
;
A
#
# COMPACT_ATOMS: atom_id res chain seq x y z
N GLY A 1 24.28 29.76 17.10
CA GLY A 1 23.88 28.35 17.29
C GLY A 1 22.83 28.04 16.26
N LYS A 2 22.88 26.87 15.61
CA LYS A 2 22.43 26.63 14.23
C LYS A 2 20.90 26.54 14.05
N VAL A 3 20.26 27.67 13.82
CA VAL A 3 19.22 27.81 12.78
C VAL A 3 19.77 28.84 11.81
N LYS A 4 20.03 28.44 10.57
CA LYS A 4 20.49 29.36 9.51
C LYS A 4 19.44 29.35 8.40
N PRO A 5 18.98 30.53 7.94
CA PRO A 5 18.20 30.58 6.71
C PRO A 5 19.07 30.02 5.57
N VAL A 6 18.48 29.18 4.71
CA VAL A 6 19.22 28.49 3.62
C VAL A 6 19.81 29.49 2.62
N SER A 7 19.26 30.71 2.55
CA SER A 7 19.75 31.86 1.78
C SER A 7 19.46 33.18 2.53
N GLU A 8 20.26 34.23 2.29
CA GLU A 8 20.00 35.57 2.85
C GLU A 8 18.61 36.08 2.42
N PRO A 9 17.83 36.68 3.34
CA PRO A 9 16.54 37.26 2.99
C PRO A 9 16.68 38.33 1.92
N SER A 10 16.15 38.05 0.73
CA SER A 10 16.32 38.91 -0.44
C SER A 10 15.08 38.83 -1.32
N LEU A 11 14.63 39.98 -1.83
CA LEU A 11 13.62 40.05 -2.90
C LEU A 11 14.06 39.32 -4.18
N ARG A 12 15.33 38.93 -4.29
CA ARG A 12 15.90 38.13 -5.39
C ARG A 12 15.88 36.62 -5.13
N ASN A 13 15.46 36.17 -3.95
CA ASN A 13 15.37 34.73 -3.65
C ASN A 13 14.16 34.14 -4.40
N PRO A 14 14.35 33.20 -5.36
CA PRO A 14 13.29 32.67 -6.23
C PRO A 14 12.23 31.84 -5.49
N ARG A 15 12.45 31.52 -4.20
CA ARG A 15 11.46 30.85 -3.34
C ARG A 15 10.59 31.80 -2.53
N THR A 16 10.89 33.10 -2.55
CA THR A 16 10.01 34.13 -1.99
C THR A 16 8.87 34.36 -2.97
N LYS A 17 7.71 33.77 -2.72
CA LYS A 17 6.51 34.07 -3.52
C LYS A 17 5.87 35.35 -2.97
N ILE A 18 5.77 36.38 -3.81
CA ILE A 18 4.86 37.50 -3.58
C ILE A 18 3.46 36.99 -3.99
N SER A 19 2.66 36.60 -3.01
CA SER A 19 1.24 36.27 -3.22
C SER A 19 0.40 37.15 -2.30
N GLY A 20 -0.24 38.18 -2.85
CA GLY A 20 -0.84 39.24 -2.04
C GLY A 20 0.23 40.05 -1.29
N ASN A 21 -0.16 41.02 -0.47
CA ASN A 21 0.74 41.96 0.22
C ASN A 21 1.62 41.31 1.33
N ALA A 22 2.01 40.04 1.19
CA ALA A 22 2.80 39.26 2.16
C ALA A 22 4.03 38.62 1.49
N LEU A 23 5.15 38.54 2.23
CA LEU A 23 6.41 37.93 1.79
C LEU A 23 6.62 36.63 2.58
N THR A 24 6.21 35.50 2.02
CA THR A 24 6.26 34.21 2.72
C THR A 24 7.64 33.56 2.65
N TYR A 25 8.18 33.12 3.79
CA TYR A 25 9.26 32.12 3.88
C TYR A 25 8.65 30.75 4.18
N HIS A 26 9.06 29.70 3.44
CA HIS A 26 8.62 28.35 3.76
C HIS A 26 9.44 27.80 4.95
N PHE A 27 8.80 27.10 5.90
CA PHE A 27 9.48 26.48 7.05
C PHE A 27 10.62 25.56 6.62
N ASP A 28 10.45 24.87 5.48
CA ASP A 28 11.47 24.00 4.87
C ASP A 28 12.73 24.74 4.37
N ASP A 29 12.68 26.07 4.27
CA ASP A 29 13.83 26.91 3.92
C ASP A 29 14.66 27.33 5.16
N LEU A 30 14.30 26.83 6.35
CA LEU A 30 15.08 26.92 7.58
C LEU A 30 15.73 25.57 7.88
N LYS A 31 17.06 25.52 8.06
CA LYS A 31 17.71 24.32 8.64
C LYS A 31 17.46 24.30 10.15
N VAL A 32 16.53 23.46 10.61
CA VAL A 32 16.15 23.36 12.02
C VAL A 32 16.89 22.22 12.72
N GLU A 33 17.76 22.54 13.69
CA GLU A 33 18.39 21.56 14.61
C GLU A 33 17.77 21.60 16.05
N LYS A 34 16.71 22.40 16.28
CA LYS A 34 16.07 22.64 17.60
C LYS A 34 14.56 22.30 17.63
N ASN A 35 13.95 22.27 18.83
CA ASN A 35 12.52 22.06 19.02
C ASN A 35 11.68 23.11 18.27
N ILE A 36 10.62 22.67 17.59
CA ILE A 36 9.69 23.50 16.78
C ILE A 36 9.17 24.71 17.57
N LYS A 37 8.88 24.55 18.88
CA LYS A 37 8.40 25.66 19.72
C LYS A 37 9.41 26.80 19.90
N ASP A 38 10.71 26.52 19.88
CA ASP A 38 11.73 27.56 20.00
C ASP A 38 11.87 28.37 18.69
N VAL A 39 11.62 27.72 17.54
CA VAL A 39 11.67 28.38 16.23
C VAL A 39 10.53 29.39 16.06
N VAL A 40 9.30 29.03 16.47
CA VAL A 40 8.14 29.95 16.47
C VAL A 40 8.45 31.23 17.25
N LYS A 41 9.07 31.09 18.43
CA LYS A 41 9.43 32.22 19.28
C LYS A 41 10.44 33.16 18.61
N PHE A 42 11.44 32.63 17.91
CA PHE A 42 12.42 33.46 17.20
C PHE A 42 11.81 34.19 16.01
N LEU A 43 10.91 33.52 15.27
CA LEU A 43 10.19 34.12 14.16
C LEU A 43 9.21 35.20 14.65
N GLU A 44 8.46 34.92 15.71
CA GLU A 44 7.57 35.91 16.36
C GLU A 44 8.35 37.15 16.80
N TYR A 45 9.54 36.99 17.40
CA TYR A 45 10.37 38.13 17.80
C TYR A 45 10.91 38.97 16.63
N SER A 46 10.95 38.45 15.41
CA SER A 46 11.61 39.10 14.28
C SER A 46 10.69 39.53 13.14
N LEU A 47 9.43 39.07 13.15
CA LEU A 47 8.41 39.38 12.16
C LEU A 47 7.82 40.78 12.38
N ILE A 48 7.71 41.56 11.31
CA ILE A 48 7.03 42.86 11.26
C ILE A 48 5.96 42.83 10.19
N VAL A 49 4.71 43.14 10.57
CA VAL A 49 3.57 43.25 9.68
C VAL A 49 3.10 44.70 9.59
N THR A 50 3.03 45.21 8.35
CA THR A 50 2.46 46.53 8.03
C THR A 50 1.20 46.37 7.16
N PRO A 51 0.41 47.44 6.94
CA PRO A 51 -0.74 47.37 6.03
C PRO A 51 -0.39 46.99 4.58
N THR A 52 0.87 47.19 4.15
CA THR A 52 1.30 47.04 2.75
C THR A 52 2.31 45.92 2.52
N TYR A 53 3.02 45.46 3.56
CA TYR A 53 3.96 44.35 3.47
C TYR A 53 4.19 43.67 4.82
N THR A 54 4.63 42.41 4.77
CA THR A 54 5.14 41.64 5.91
C THR A 54 6.62 41.35 5.69
N THR A 55 7.46 41.38 6.73
CA THR A 55 8.91 41.08 6.60
C THR A 55 9.55 40.58 7.89
N TYR A 56 10.61 39.79 7.78
CA TYR A 56 11.47 39.40 8.90
C TYR A 56 12.73 40.24 8.94
N ILE A 57 13.15 40.68 10.13
CA ILE A 57 14.39 41.45 10.31
C ILE A 57 15.51 40.51 10.78
N PRO A 58 16.54 40.23 9.94
CA PRO A 58 17.59 39.25 10.27
C PRO A 58 18.32 39.54 11.59
N ARG A 59 18.59 40.83 11.86
CA ARG A 59 19.24 41.27 13.09
C ARG A 59 18.42 40.91 14.34
N LEU A 60 17.08 41.02 14.28
CA LEU A 60 16.20 40.63 15.38
C LEU A 60 16.13 39.11 15.55
N PHE A 61 16.18 38.37 14.44
CA PHE A 61 16.21 36.91 14.49
C PHE A 61 17.48 36.39 15.19
N ASP A 62 18.64 36.92 14.81
CA ASP A 62 19.92 36.59 15.44
C ASP A 62 19.98 36.99 16.92
N GLU A 63 19.29 38.07 17.28
CA GLU A 63 19.17 38.55 18.65
C GLU A 63 18.28 37.61 19.48
N ALA A 64 17.12 37.20 18.96
CA ALA A 64 16.20 36.29 19.63
C ALA A 64 16.87 34.96 20.02
N GLN A 65 17.78 34.44 19.17
CA GLN A 65 18.53 33.22 19.46
C GLN A 65 19.47 33.32 20.67
N LYS A 66 19.79 34.54 21.12
CA LYS A 66 20.76 34.83 22.18
C LYS A 66 20.10 35.31 23.47
N ILE A 67 18.80 35.59 23.47
CA ILE A 67 18.06 36.07 24.65
C ILE A 67 17.68 34.88 25.54
N GLU A 68 18.20 34.86 26.77
CA GLU A 68 17.68 33.98 27.83
C GLU A 68 16.36 34.56 28.36
N GLY A 69 15.32 33.72 28.48
CA GLY A 69 13.99 34.18 28.95
C GLY A 69 13.13 34.86 27.88
N LEU A 70 13.31 34.53 26.59
CA LEU A 70 12.56 35.10 25.46
C LEU A 70 11.03 35.10 25.67
N ASP A 71 10.48 34.09 26.36
CA ASP A 71 9.05 33.97 26.67
C ASP A 71 8.50 35.16 27.48
N GLU A 72 9.33 35.81 28.30
CA GLU A 72 8.93 37.00 29.06
C GLU A 72 8.91 38.27 28.20
N VAL A 73 9.66 38.28 27.09
CA VAL A 73 9.84 39.43 26.21
C VAL A 73 8.84 39.42 25.05
N LEU A 74 8.43 38.25 24.56
CA LEU A 74 7.48 38.15 23.44
C LEU A 74 6.15 38.89 23.65
N PRO A 75 5.47 38.82 24.83
CA PRO A 75 4.26 39.59 25.07
C PRO A 75 4.46 41.11 24.97
N ILE A 76 5.67 41.58 25.34
CA ILE A 76 6.06 42.99 25.30
C ILE A 76 6.22 43.42 23.83
N VAL A 77 7.00 42.65 23.06
CA VAL A 77 7.25 42.89 21.64
C VAL A 77 5.95 42.90 20.83
N SER A 78 5.07 41.90 21.03
CA SER A 78 3.78 41.81 20.36
C SER A 78 2.89 43.05 20.60
N ARG A 79 2.98 43.69 21.77
CA ARG A 79 2.28 44.96 22.01
C ARG A 79 2.84 46.08 21.14
N PHE A 80 4.16 46.27 21.12
CA PHE A 80 4.81 47.33 20.34
C PHE A 80 4.69 47.13 18.82
N LYS A 81 4.59 45.89 18.33
CA LYS A 81 4.32 45.59 16.91
C LYS A 81 3.09 46.32 16.36
N GLN A 82 2.09 46.60 17.20
CA GLN A 82 0.88 47.30 16.77
C GLN A 82 1.15 48.68 16.16
N LEU A 83 2.25 49.35 16.51
CA LEU A 83 2.65 50.64 15.90
C LEU A 83 2.90 50.55 14.40
N PHE A 84 3.35 49.38 13.93
CA PHE A 84 3.61 49.12 12.51
C PHE A 84 2.34 48.80 11.73
N THR A 85 1.25 48.50 12.44
CA THR A 85 0.02 47.94 11.89
C THR A 85 -1.13 48.93 11.92
N VAL A 86 -1.38 49.55 13.08
CA VAL A 86 -2.41 50.57 13.29
C VAL A 86 -1.80 51.69 14.12
N PHE A 87 -1.65 52.85 13.50
CA PHE A 87 -1.21 54.02 14.25
C PHE A 87 -2.42 54.70 14.91
N PRO A 88 -2.39 54.92 16.24
CA PRO A 88 -3.47 55.56 16.98
C PRO A 88 -3.81 56.95 16.42
N LYS A 89 -5.09 57.19 16.07
CA LYS A 89 -5.56 58.49 15.57
C LYS A 89 -5.96 59.39 16.73
N SER A 90 -5.35 60.56 16.84
CA SER A 90 -5.75 61.64 17.75
C SER A 90 -5.32 63.00 17.20
N ASN A 91 -6.00 64.08 17.62
CA ASN A 91 -5.66 65.46 17.23
C ASN A 91 -4.56 66.05 18.14
N ILE A 92 -3.55 65.26 18.48
CA ILE A 92 -2.45 65.68 19.36
C ILE A 92 -1.33 66.29 18.50
N LYS A 93 -0.69 67.35 18.99
CA LYS A 93 0.37 68.08 18.28
C LYS A 93 1.66 68.16 19.11
N GLY A 94 2.76 68.47 18.45
CA GLY A 94 4.06 68.67 19.12
C GLY A 94 4.64 67.37 19.70
N ASP A 95 5.47 67.50 20.74
CA ASP A 95 6.15 66.36 21.37
C ASP A 95 5.16 65.33 21.94
N GLU A 96 3.96 65.74 22.35
CA GLU A 96 2.91 64.83 22.82
C GLU A 96 2.41 63.88 21.71
N ALA A 97 2.44 64.30 20.45
CA ALA A 97 2.05 63.47 19.31
C ALA A 97 3.04 62.32 19.07
N ILE A 98 4.29 62.48 19.51
CA ILE A 98 5.36 61.48 19.42
C ILE A 98 5.21 60.43 20.52
N ILE A 99 4.77 60.85 21.70
CA ILE A 99 4.61 59.98 22.88
C ILE A 99 3.30 59.22 22.84
N TYR A 100 2.24 59.85 22.34
CA TYR A 100 0.89 59.29 22.32
C TYR A 100 0.79 57.85 21.76
N PRO A 101 1.44 57.51 20.63
CA PRO A 101 1.38 56.16 20.09
C PRO A 101 1.88 55.11 21.08
N LEU A 102 2.96 55.40 21.82
CA LEU A 102 3.53 54.49 22.81
C LEU A 102 2.63 54.33 24.03
N VAL A 103 2.13 55.44 24.58
CA VAL A 103 1.29 55.41 25.79
C VAL A 103 -0.03 54.72 25.51
N SER A 104 -0.60 54.90 24.31
CA SER A 104 -1.90 54.30 23.94
C SER A 104 -1.92 52.77 23.87
N LEU A 105 -0.75 52.12 23.82
CA LEU A 105 -0.64 50.66 23.79
C LEU A 105 -0.71 50.00 25.18
N PHE A 106 -0.66 50.79 26.24
CA PHE A 106 -0.60 50.33 27.62
C PHE A 106 -1.66 51.03 28.48
N ASN A 107 -1.99 50.45 29.62
CA ASN A 107 -3.01 51.03 30.50
C ASN A 107 -2.49 52.26 31.26
N SER A 108 -1.16 52.38 31.43
CA SER A 108 -0.53 53.55 32.03
C SER A 108 0.90 53.78 31.52
N PRO A 109 1.42 55.02 31.63
CA PRO A 109 2.80 55.34 31.26
C PRO A 109 3.87 54.55 32.02
N GLU A 110 3.61 54.19 33.28
CA GLU A 110 4.52 53.43 34.14
C GLU A 110 4.69 51.99 33.64
N GLU A 111 3.59 51.37 33.19
CA GLU A 111 3.62 50.05 32.53
C GLU A 111 4.39 50.10 31.20
N MET A 112 4.18 51.18 30.43
CA MET A 112 4.90 51.40 29.17
C MET A 112 6.40 51.52 29.42
N LYS A 113 6.84 52.25 30.46
CA LYS A 113 8.26 52.40 30.81
C LYS A 113 8.90 51.06 31.18
N PHE A 114 8.23 50.25 32.01
CA PHE A 114 8.70 48.90 32.35
C PHE A 114 8.89 48.03 31.09
N CYS A 115 7.87 48.02 30.22
CA CYS A 115 7.91 47.30 28.95
C CYS A 115 9.02 47.81 28.02
N TRP A 116 9.20 49.13 27.95
CA TRP A 116 10.22 49.78 27.14
C TRP A 116 11.64 49.41 27.58
N ASN A 117 11.89 49.34 28.89
CA ASN A 117 13.22 49.01 29.42
C ASN A 117 13.64 47.57 29.10
N LYS A 118 12.69 46.65 28.97
CA LYS A 118 12.93 45.26 28.56
C LYS A 118 13.17 45.05 27.07
N LEU A 119 12.94 46.06 26.23
CA LEU A 119 13.25 45.98 24.79
C LEU A 119 14.76 46.10 24.54
N SER A 120 15.24 45.39 23.52
CA SER A 120 16.59 45.59 23.00
C SER A 120 16.75 46.93 22.27
N ASP A 121 17.99 47.35 22.10
CA ASP A 121 18.31 48.56 21.35
C ASP A 121 17.86 48.47 19.88
N SER A 122 17.92 47.28 19.27
CA SER A 122 17.44 47.03 17.92
C SER A 122 15.93 47.29 17.81
N TRP A 123 15.14 46.84 18.79
CA TRP A 123 13.70 47.08 18.83
C TRP A 123 13.35 48.55 19.08
N LYS A 124 14.06 49.21 20.00
CA LYS A 124 13.88 50.64 20.26
C LYS A 124 14.17 51.47 19.01
N GLU A 125 15.24 51.15 18.29
CA GLU A 125 15.62 51.78 17.01
C GLU A 125 14.51 51.66 15.96
N LEU A 126 13.92 50.47 15.81
CA LEU A 126 12.82 50.25 14.87
C LEU A 126 11.55 51.02 15.25
N ILE A 127 11.22 51.08 16.53
CA ILE A 127 10.05 51.83 17.00
C ILE A 127 10.24 53.34 16.76
N TYR A 128 11.44 53.88 17.02
CA TYR A 128 11.76 55.26 16.70
C TYR A 128 11.59 55.55 15.21
N TYR A 129 12.13 54.68 14.36
CA TYR A 129 11.97 54.78 12.92
C TYR A 129 10.49 54.75 12.51
N ALA A 130 9.68 53.86 13.09
CA ALA A 130 8.25 53.76 12.81
C ALA A 130 7.49 55.04 13.16
N ILE A 131 7.75 55.61 14.34
CA ILE A 131 7.12 56.85 14.80
C ILE A 131 7.55 58.03 13.94
N ASP A 132 8.86 58.19 13.69
CA ASP A 132 9.39 59.28 12.87
C ASP A 132 8.83 59.21 11.44
N SER A 133 8.78 58.01 10.86
CA SER A 133 8.23 57.79 9.52
C SER A 133 6.74 58.10 9.45
N HIS A 134 5.94 57.60 10.40
CA HIS A 134 4.50 57.81 10.41
C HIS A 134 4.11 59.28 10.62
N LEU A 135 4.82 59.97 11.51
CA LEU A 135 4.59 61.38 11.83
C LEU A 135 5.34 62.35 10.88
N ARG A 136 6.10 61.82 9.91
CA ARG A 136 6.92 62.59 8.95
C ARG A 136 7.92 63.53 9.65
N LEU A 137 8.56 63.03 10.70
CA LEU A 137 9.56 63.75 11.48
C LEU A 137 10.97 63.55 10.90
N LEU A 138 11.89 64.40 11.33
CA LEU A 138 13.31 64.17 11.07
C LEU A 138 13.80 62.93 11.83
N PRO A 139 14.65 62.09 11.23
CA PRO A 139 15.17 60.88 11.87
C PRO A 139 15.82 61.19 13.23
N GLY A 140 15.41 60.45 14.26
CA GLY A 140 15.95 60.59 15.62
C GLY A 140 15.20 61.58 16.50
N ARG A 141 14.22 62.32 15.96
CA ARG A 141 13.37 63.22 16.75
C ARG A 141 12.56 62.46 17.80
N SER A 142 12.00 61.32 17.43
CA SER A 142 11.29 60.43 18.36
C SER A 142 12.21 59.97 19.49
N LYS A 143 13.46 59.60 19.21
CA LYS A 143 14.44 59.15 20.20
C LYS A 143 14.70 60.20 21.27
N GLU A 144 14.89 61.47 20.90
CA GLU A 144 15.10 62.57 21.85
C GLU A 144 13.89 62.74 22.78
N VAL A 145 12.69 62.80 22.19
CA VAL A 145 11.45 63.12 22.89
C VAL A 145 11.02 61.97 23.80
N VAL A 146 11.08 60.72 23.32
CA VAL A 146 10.74 59.52 24.10
C VAL A 146 11.69 59.35 25.28
N ASN A 147 13.00 59.49 25.10
CA ASN A 147 13.95 59.36 26.21
C ASN A 147 13.75 60.45 27.27
N LYS A 148 13.45 61.68 26.85
CA LYS A 148 13.12 62.79 27.77
C LYS A 148 11.81 62.55 28.53
N TYR A 149 10.85 61.88 27.90
CA TYR A 149 9.58 61.50 28.54
C TYR A 149 9.79 60.37 29.56
N LEU A 150 10.50 59.31 29.18
CA LEU A 150 10.77 58.15 30.03
C LEU A 150 11.61 58.49 31.26
N SER A 151 12.49 59.49 31.20
CA SER A 151 13.28 59.93 32.35
C SER A 151 12.44 60.56 33.48
N ARG A 152 11.17 60.91 33.21
CA ARG A 152 10.25 61.58 34.14
C ARG A 152 9.21 60.66 34.78
N ILE A 153 9.20 59.39 34.39
CA ILE A 153 8.17 58.42 34.76
C ILE A 153 8.78 57.40 35.71
N GLU A 154 8.04 56.93 36.72
CA GLU A 154 8.50 55.83 37.56
C GLU A 154 8.19 54.48 36.91
N GLU A 155 9.04 53.49 37.15
CA GLU A 155 8.85 52.15 36.58
C GLU A 155 7.95 51.29 37.47
N LYS A 156 6.93 50.66 36.88
CA LYS A 156 6.04 49.72 37.58
C LYS A 156 6.01 48.37 36.87
N GLU A 157 6.37 47.32 37.60
CA GLU A 157 6.38 45.95 37.08
C GLU A 157 4.98 45.46 36.66
N VAL A 158 4.92 44.78 35.52
CA VAL A 158 3.69 44.20 34.97
C VAL A 158 3.95 42.78 34.51
N LYS A 159 2.98 41.90 34.73
CA LYS A 159 2.96 40.57 34.13
C LYS A 159 2.08 40.59 32.88
N LEU A 160 2.72 40.44 31.72
CA LEU A 160 2.05 40.25 30.44
C LEU A 160 2.13 38.79 30.03
N SER A 161 1.07 38.28 29.41
CA SER A 161 1.02 36.93 28.87
C SER A 161 0.54 36.97 27.43
N ILE A 162 1.13 36.13 26.59
CA ILE A 162 0.66 35.86 25.23
C ILE A 162 0.56 34.34 25.06
N ASP A 163 -0.54 33.87 24.47
CA ASP A 163 -0.75 32.45 24.19
C ASP A 163 -0.15 32.14 22.81
N LEU A 164 1.04 31.54 22.81
CA LEU A 164 1.82 31.21 21.59
C LEU A 164 1.61 29.77 21.12
N ASP A 165 0.52 29.11 21.52
CA ASP A 165 0.24 27.73 21.11
C ASP A 165 -0.41 27.69 19.70
N TYR A 166 0.37 28.14 18.70
CA TYR A 166 0.06 28.09 17.27
C TYR A 166 1.25 27.54 16.45
N THR A 167 0.96 26.99 15.27
CA THR A 167 1.97 26.32 14.43
C THR A 167 2.83 27.32 13.65
N PRO A 168 4.17 27.12 13.53
CA PRO A 168 5.07 28.05 12.84
C PRO A 168 4.64 28.39 11.41
N GLU A 169 4.01 27.44 10.72
CA GLU A 169 3.56 27.55 9.34
C GLU A 169 2.42 28.58 9.16
N ASN A 170 1.67 28.88 10.22
CA ASN A 170 0.54 29.82 10.17
C ASN A 170 0.87 31.21 10.71
N LEU A 171 2.01 31.38 11.39
CA LEU A 171 2.36 32.58 12.15
C LEU A 171 2.19 33.88 11.33
N GLU A 172 2.77 33.92 10.13
CA GLU A 172 2.73 35.11 9.27
C GLU A 172 1.30 35.46 8.83
N ILE A 173 0.53 34.43 8.44
CA ILE A 173 -0.86 34.57 8.01
C ILE A 173 -1.71 35.09 9.19
N VAL A 174 -1.49 34.55 10.39
CA VAL A 174 -2.18 34.98 11.61
C VAL A 174 -1.87 36.44 11.92
N GLU A 175 -0.60 36.85 11.97
CA GLU A 175 -0.24 38.26 12.26
C GLU A 175 -0.79 39.22 11.19
N TYR A 176 -0.78 38.82 9.91
CA TYR A 176 -1.35 39.60 8.82
C TYR A 176 -2.88 39.76 8.94
N LEU A 177 -3.62 38.68 9.23
CA LEU A 177 -5.06 38.74 9.41
C LEU A 177 -5.44 39.59 10.64
N VAL A 178 -4.69 39.43 11.74
CA VAL A 178 -4.81 40.28 12.93
C VAL A 178 -4.62 41.75 12.56
N ALA A 179 -3.61 42.04 11.74
CA ALA A 179 -3.34 43.39 11.29
C ALA A 179 -4.48 44.02 10.49
N GLN A 180 -5.11 43.26 9.59
CA GLN A 180 -6.27 43.76 8.85
C GLN A 180 -7.49 43.97 9.76
N LEU A 181 -7.71 43.08 10.73
CA LEU A 181 -8.80 43.20 11.71
C LEU A 181 -8.65 44.42 12.61
N LEU A 182 -7.43 44.71 13.08
CA LEU A 182 -7.13 45.90 13.88
C LEU A 182 -7.31 47.19 13.05
N ASN A 183 -7.06 47.14 11.74
CA ASN A 183 -7.36 48.24 10.80
C ASN A 183 -8.86 48.41 10.50
N GLY A 184 -9.75 47.65 11.17
CA GLY A 184 -11.19 47.73 10.99
C GLY A 184 -11.71 47.02 9.75
N LYS A 185 -10.87 46.23 9.06
CA LYS A 185 -11.31 45.39 7.93
C LYS A 185 -11.91 44.08 8.42
N ARG A 186 -12.72 43.46 7.56
CA ARG A 186 -13.19 42.08 7.72
C ARG A 186 -12.30 41.15 6.90
N VAL A 187 -12.15 39.92 7.35
CA VAL A 187 -11.22 38.96 6.72
C VAL A 187 -11.92 37.68 6.30
N GLY A 188 -11.44 37.09 5.21
CA GLY A 188 -11.95 35.85 4.61
C GLY A 188 -10.84 34.84 4.45
N ILE A 189 -11.01 33.65 5.00
CA ILE A 189 -10.06 32.54 4.89
C ILE A 189 -10.71 31.49 3.99
N ILE A 190 -10.18 31.33 2.78
CA ILE A 190 -10.86 30.66 1.65
C ILE A 190 -10.08 29.43 1.20
N GLY A 191 -10.72 28.38 0.70
CA GLY A 191 -10.04 27.31 -0.05
C GLY A 191 -10.82 25.99 -0.04
N SER A 192 -10.15 24.83 -0.20
CA SER A 192 -10.79 23.50 -0.18
C SER A 192 -11.38 23.08 1.18
N LEU A 193 -12.37 22.17 1.22
CA LEU A 193 -13.07 21.80 2.46
C LEU A 193 -12.13 21.43 3.62
N LYS A 194 -11.01 20.76 3.35
CA LYS A 194 -9.96 20.52 4.34
C LYS A 194 -8.76 21.37 3.94
N SER A 195 -8.54 22.51 4.58
CA SER A 195 -7.36 23.35 4.30
C SER A 195 -6.79 24.07 5.53
N GLY A 196 -7.09 23.59 6.74
CA GLY A 196 -6.61 24.21 7.99
C GLY A 196 -7.21 25.58 8.33
N LYS A 197 -8.15 26.12 7.53
CA LYS A 197 -8.74 27.46 7.68
C LYS A 197 -9.28 27.74 9.08
N THR A 198 -10.04 26.78 9.62
CA THR A 198 -10.64 26.85 10.96
C THR A 198 -9.55 26.93 12.04
N GLY A 199 -8.42 26.25 11.82
CA GLY A 199 -7.24 26.35 12.70
C GLY A 199 -6.69 27.77 12.69
N ILE A 200 -6.39 28.31 11.51
CA ILE A 200 -5.91 29.70 11.34
C ILE A 200 -6.88 30.70 11.99
N ALA A 201 -8.17 30.55 11.76
CA ALA A 201 -9.19 31.43 12.32
C ALA A 201 -9.21 31.38 13.86
N LYS A 202 -9.09 30.17 14.45
CA LYS A 202 -8.98 29.98 15.90
C LYS A 202 -7.70 30.59 16.46
N GLU A 203 -6.58 30.47 15.77
CA GLU A 203 -5.30 31.09 16.16
C GLU A 203 -5.39 32.62 16.14
N VAL A 204 -5.99 33.22 15.11
CA VAL A 204 -6.29 34.67 15.04
C VAL A 204 -7.14 35.11 16.24
N MET A 205 -8.19 34.35 16.58
CA MET A 205 -9.05 34.63 17.73
C MET A 205 -8.29 34.59 19.06
N LYS A 206 -7.38 33.61 19.24
CA LYS A 206 -6.52 33.54 20.43
C LYS A 206 -5.62 34.77 20.53
N TYR A 207 -4.99 35.19 19.43
CA TYR A 207 -4.05 36.31 19.40
C TYR A 207 -4.71 37.66 19.75
N ILE A 208 -5.96 37.88 19.33
CA ILE A 208 -6.71 39.13 19.60
C ILE A 208 -7.45 39.10 20.95
N LYS A 209 -7.55 37.94 21.61
CA LYS A 209 -8.31 37.78 22.86
C LYS A 209 -7.88 38.82 23.91
N GLY A 210 -8.84 39.61 24.38
CA GLY A 210 -8.61 40.72 25.33
C GLY A 210 -8.39 42.10 24.71
N LYS A 211 -8.30 42.21 23.36
CA LYS A 211 -8.22 43.50 22.63
C LYS A 211 -9.53 43.86 21.93
N LYS A 212 -10.27 42.88 21.40
CA LYS A 212 -11.56 43.07 20.71
C LYS A 212 -12.37 41.76 20.71
N ASP A 213 -13.68 41.84 20.94
CA ASP A 213 -14.59 40.71 20.74
C ASP A 213 -14.94 40.60 19.26
N LEU A 214 -14.51 39.49 18.63
CA LEU A 214 -14.70 39.25 17.21
C LEU A 214 -15.74 38.17 16.97
N LYS A 215 -16.53 38.33 15.90
CA LYS A 215 -17.47 37.31 15.45
C LYS A 215 -16.89 36.52 14.27
N ILE A 216 -16.90 35.19 14.41
CA ILE A 216 -16.51 34.25 13.35
C ILE A 216 -17.74 33.58 12.75
N VAL A 217 -17.76 33.45 11.42
CA VAL A 217 -18.66 32.56 10.70
C VAL A 217 -17.78 31.50 10.03
N ASP A 218 -17.92 30.26 10.48
CA ASP A 218 -17.20 29.12 9.93
C ASP A 218 -18.20 28.11 9.39
N TYR A 219 -18.14 27.83 8.08
CA TYR A 219 -19.06 26.87 7.45
C TYR A 219 -18.95 25.45 8.03
N HIS A 220 -17.87 25.13 8.75
CA HIS A 220 -17.72 23.86 9.44
C HIS A 220 -18.39 23.80 10.83
N ASP A 221 -18.76 24.93 11.42
CA ASP A 221 -19.26 24.97 12.79
C ASP A 221 -20.66 24.35 12.90
N GLU A 222 -20.83 23.46 13.89
CA GLU A 222 -22.07 22.75 14.18
C GLU A 222 -23.19 23.68 14.68
N ASN A 223 -22.83 24.90 15.11
CA ASN A 223 -23.76 25.91 15.64
C ASN A 223 -24.63 26.63 14.57
N GLY A 224 -24.85 26.01 13.40
CA GLY A 224 -25.85 26.46 12.42
C GLY A 224 -25.29 27.21 11.19
N TYR A 225 -23.99 27.16 10.94
CA TYR A 225 -23.34 27.78 9.77
C TYR A 225 -23.07 26.81 8.61
N LYS A 226 -23.43 25.53 8.78
CA LYS A 226 -23.36 24.48 7.73
C LYS A 226 -24.34 24.67 6.57
N SER A 227 -25.15 25.74 6.56
CA SER A 227 -26.06 26.08 5.46
C SER A 227 -25.87 27.51 4.98
N LEU A 228 -26.07 27.75 3.68
CA LEU A 228 -26.05 29.10 3.07
C LEU A 228 -26.99 30.08 3.81
N ARG A 229 -28.15 29.59 4.26
CA ARG A 229 -29.13 30.37 5.02
C ARG A 229 -28.59 30.81 6.39
N GLY A 230 -27.83 29.96 7.07
CA GLY A 230 -27.16 30.29 8.34
C GLY A 230 -26.08 31.37 8.17
N ILE A 231 -25.31 31.27 7.09
CA ILE A 231 -24.29 32.27 6.72
C ILE A 231 -24.94 33.62 6.38
N TYR A 232 -26.02 33.62 5.59
CA TYR A 232 -26.74 34.86 5.24
C TYR A 232 -27.34 35.60 6.45
N LYS A 233 -27.73 34.90 7.52
CA LYS A 233 -28.20 35.53 8.75
C LYS A 233 -27.08 36.28 9.51
N ASN A 234 -25.83 36.06 9.15
CA ASN A 234 -24.65 36.51 9.89
C ASN A 234 -23.63 37.26 9.03
N LEU A 235 -24.08 37.97 8.00
CA LEU A 235 -23.26 38.81 7.08
C LEU A 235 -22.53 40.00 7.74
N ASN A 236 -22.61 40.14 9.05
CA ASN A 236 -21.90 41.16 9.83
C ASN A 236 -20.73 40.61 10.67
N ALA A 237 -20.26 39.39 10.39
CA ALA A 237 -19.10 38.82 11.06
C ALA A 237 -17.78 39.52 10.68
N ASP A 238 -16.81 39.46 11.58
CA ASP A 238 -15.45 40.01 11.39
C ASP A 238 -14.56 39.04 10.60
N ILE A 239 -14.75 37.73 10.81
CA ILE A 239 -13.99 36.64 10.19
C ILE A 239 -14.95 35.69 9.47
N TYR A 240 -14.70 35.43 8.19
CA TYR A 240 -15.36 34.40 7.41
C TYR A 240 -14.39 33.28 7.08
N VAL A 241 -14.76 32.04 7.39
CA VAL A 241 -14.08 30.85 6.91
C VAL A 241 -15.01 30.24 5.86
N LEU A 242 -14.56 30.13 4.60
CA LEU A 242 -15.39 29.76 3.45
C LEU A 242 -14.65 28.85 2.44
N THR A 243 -15.39 28.24 1.54
CA THR A 243 -14.89 27.66 0.28
C THR A 243 -14.98 28.67 -0.86
N ASP A 244 -14.30 28.41 -1.98
CA ASP A 244 -14.29 29.31 -3.14
C ASP A 244 -15.70 29.53 -3.73
N ASP A 245 -16.48 28.47 -3.86
CA ASP A 245 -17.87 28.50 -4.33
C ASP A 245 -18.83 29.26 -3.39
N LEU A 246 -18.63 29.13 -2.07
CA LEU A 246 -19.37 29.92 -1.09
C LEU A 246 -19.03 31.40 -1.18
N LEU A 247 -17.76 31.76 -1.37
CA LEU A 247 -17.37 33.16 -1.55
C LEU A 247 -18.09 33.75 -2.76
N ASP A 248 -18.07 33.05 -3.90
CA ASP A 248 -18.71 33.54 -5.12
C ASP A 248 -20.23 33.71 -4.93
N ALA A 249 -20.90 32.76 -4.26
CA ALA A 249 -22.33 32.85 -3.93
C ALA A 249 -22.68 34.00 -2.95
N LEU A 250 -21.72 34.45 -2.15
CA LEU A 250 -21.91 35.51 -1.15
C LEU A 250 -21.40 36.88 -1.62
N ARG A 251 -20.60 36.93 -2.69
CA ARG A 251 -19.84 38.11 -3.14
C ARG A 251 -20.72 39.35 -3.28
N ASP A 252 -21.88 39.22 -3.93
CA ASP A 252 -22.80 40.34 -4.18
C ASP A 252 -23.52 40.84 -2.92
N LYS A 253 -23.63 39.99 -1.89
CA LYS A 253 -24.33 40.32 -0.64
C LYS A 253 -23.40 40.80 0.47
N LEU A 254 -22.14 40.38 0.46
CA LEU A 254 -21.16 40.76 1.47
C LEU A 254 -20.72 42.23 1.37
N ARG A 255 -20.86 42.88 0.20
CA ARG A 255 -20.64 44.33 -0.05
C ARG A 255 -19.45 44.98 0.70
N ILE A 256 -18.38 44.24 0.97
CA ILE A 256 -17.26 44.69 1.82
C ILE A 256 -15.93 44.13 1.27
N ASP A 257 -14.86 44.92 1.38
CA ASP A 257 -13.48 44.52 1.11
C ASP A 257 -13.04 43.43 2.09
N ILE A 258 -13.22 42.17 1.69
CA ILE A 258 -12.72 41.02 2.42
C ILE A 258 -11.28 40.76 1.96
N VAL A 259 -10.34 40.83 2.88
CA VAL A 259 -8.98 40.36 2.60
C VAL A 259 -9.01 38.83 2.58
N THR A 260 -8.78 38.24 1.41
CA THR A 260 -8.87 36.79 1.18
C THR A 260 -7.50 36.11 1.15
N ILE A 261 -7.34 35.03 1.91
CA ILE A 261 -6.14 34.17 1.86
C ILE A 261 -6.57 32.74 1.58
N SER A 262 -5.81 32.04 0.73
CA SER A 262 -6.02 30.63 0.42
C SER A 262 -4.91 29.73 0.99
N PRO A 263 -5.13 29.04 2.13
CA PRO A 263 -4.15 28.12 2.70
C PRO A 263 -4.15 26.76 1.97
N TYR A 264 -3.04 26.03 2.10
CA TYR A 264 -2.72 24.70 1.53
C TYR A 264 -3.90 23.88 0.99
N ARG A 265 -3.81 23.43 -0.27
CA ARG A 265 -4.75 22.44 -0.82
C ARG A 265 -4.57 21.11 -0.11
N THR A 266 -5.45 20.77 0.84
CA THR A 266 -5.58 19.39 1.33
C THR A 266 -6.70 18.70 0.56
N PHE A 267 -6.51 17.41 0.27
CA PHE A 267 -7.48 16.59 -0.44
C PHE A 267 -8.75 16.42 0.41
N ILE A 268 -9.90 16.59 -0.24
CA ILE A 268 -11.23 16.44 0.35
C ILE A 268 -11.62 14.95 0.31
N ASP A 269 -12.17 14.41 1.40
CA ASP A 269 -12.77 13.07 1.41
C ASP A 269 -14.15 13.13 0.72
N GLU A 270 -14.46 12.15 -0.12
CA GLU A 270 -15.71 12.08 -0.91
C GLU A 270 -16.96 12.17 -0.03
N LYS A 271 -16.90 11.64 1.20
CA LYS A 271 -17.98 11.76 2.18
C LYS A 271 -18.20 13.20 2.65
N ASP A 272 -17.12 13.90 2.97
CA ASP A 272 -17.20 15.29 3.45
C ASP A 272 -17.65 16.26 2.34
N TYR A 273 -17.27 15.98 1.09
CA TYR A 273 -17.75 16.74 -0.06
C TYR A 273 -19.25 16.56 -0.30
N THR A 274 -19.73 15.33 -0.16
CA THR A 274 -21.14 14.98 -0.31
C THR A 274 -22.00 15.60 0.79
N ASP A 275 -21.56 15.51 2.05
CA ASP A 275 -22.24 16.15 3.19
C ASP A 275 -22.24 17.69 3.07
N TYR A 276 -21.15 18.27 2.54
CA TYR A 276 -21.08 19.70 2.25
C TYR A 276 -22.11 20.12 1.19
N VAL A 277 -22.13 19.47 0.02
CA VAL A 277 -23.08 19.79 -1.06
C VAL A 277 -24.53 19.66 -0.57
N TYR A 278 -24.83 18.66 0.26
CA TYR A 278 -26.15 18.51 0.85
C TYR A 278 -26.53 19.68 1.77
N ASN A 279 -25.78 19.91 2.86
CA ASN A 279 -26.17 20.89 3.89
C ASN A 279 -26.09 22.35 3.37
N VAL A 280 -25.14 22.61 2.46
CA VAL A 280 -24.87 23.97 1.99
C VAL A 280 -25.74 24.33 0.79
N ILE A 281 -25.87 23.43 -0.20
CA ILE A 281 -26.52 23.73 -1.48
C ILE A 281 -27.95 23.20 -1.51
N PHE A 282 -28.17 21.92 -1.21
CA PHE A 282 -29.49 21.31 -1.39
C PHE A 282 -30.48 21.58 -0.23
N GLU A 283 -30.02 21.58 1.02
CA GLU A 283 -30.85 21.91 2.18
C GLU A 283 -31.27 23.39 2.18
N SER A 284 -30.43 24.26 1.61
CA SER A 284 -30.67 25.71 1.63
C SER A 284 -31.72 26.19 0.62
N ASP A 285 -31.91 25.47 -0.49
CA ASP A 285 -32.96 25.71 -1.48
C ASP A 285 -33.60 24.41 -2.01
N PRO A 286 -34.80 24.03 -1.52
CA PRO A 286 -35.53 22.87 -2.01
C PRO A 286 -35.83 22.87 -3.52
N ASN A 287 -35.84 24.04 -4.18
CA ASN A 287 -36.04 24.11 -5.62
C ASN A 287 -34.84 23.59 -6.41
N VAL A 288 -33.63 23.76 -5.88
CA VAL A 288 -32.39 23.22 -6.47
C VAL A 288 -32.43 21.70 -6.39
N LEU A 289 -32.82 21.14 -5.25
CA LEU A 289 -33.01 19.70 -5.07
C LEU A 289 -34.05 19.14 -6.06
N LYS A 290 -35.17 19.83 -6.23
CA LYS A 290 -36.21 19.48 -7.22
C LYS A 290 -35.73 19.57 -8.67
N TRP A 291 -34.83 20.50 -8.97
CA TRP A 291 -34.28 20.69 -10.30
C TRP A 291 -33.36 19.54 -10.72
N TYR A 292 -32.46 19.12 -9.83
CA TYR A 292 -31.49 18.05 -10.06
C TYR A 292 -31.98 16.65 -9.66
N SER A 293 -33.24 16.54 -9.20
CA SER A 293 -33.89 15.25 -8.88
C SER A 293 -33.74 14.16 -9.96
N PRO A 294 -33.78 14.45 -11.28
CA PRO A 294 -33.51 13.43 -12.29
C PRO A 294 -32.10 12.83 -12.22
N LEU A 295 -31.09 13.62 -11.85
CA LEU A 295 -29.71 13.14 -11.69
C LEU A 295 -29.55 12.37 -10.37
N LEU A 296 -30.15 12.87 -9.29
CA LEU A 296 -30.15 12.19 -7.97
C LEU A 296 -30.79 10.79 -8.00
N ALA A 297 -31.74 10.60 -8.92
CA ALA A 297 -32.41 9.32 -9.17
C ALA A 297 -31.59 8.33 -10.00
N MET A 298 -30.43 8.72 -10.51
CA MET A 298 -29.58 7.83 -11.29
C MET A 298 -28.90 6.83 -10.36
N LYS A 299 -28.71 5.61 -10.87
CA LYS A 299 -28.05 4.51 -10.12
C LYS A 299 -26.58 4.35 -10.50
N TYR A 300 -26.11 5.17 -11.43
CA TYR A 300 -24.84 4.97 -12.13
C TYR A 300 -23.99 6.24 -12.01
N PHE A 301 -23.13 6.28 -11.00
CA PHE A 301 -22.20 7.37 -10.74
C PHE A 301 -20.74 6.88 -10.79
N PRO A 302 -19.78 7.77 -11.09
CA PRO A 302 -19.94 9.15 -11.51
C PRO A 302 -20.61 9.31 -12.87
N MET A 303 -21.22 10.48 -13.07
CA MET A 303 -21.91 10.87 -14.28
C MET A 303 -21.22 12.08 -14.94
N PRO A 304 -20.68 11.92 -16.15
CA PRO A 304 -19.97 13.01 -16.84
C PRO A 304 -20.89 14.21 -17.07
N VAL A 305 -20.34 15.41 -17.06
CA VAL A 305 -21.10 16.66 -17.18
C VAL A 305 -22.01 16.63 -18.41
N GLU A 306 -21.51 16.20 -19.57
CA GLU A 306 -22.29 16.11 -20.81
C GLU A 306 -23.47 15.14 -20.69
N VAL A 307 -23.30 14.04 -19.95
CA VAL A 307 -24.38 13.08 -19.66
C VAL A 307 -25.41 13.72 -18.75
N SER A 308 -24.96 14.37 -17.68
CA SER A 308 -25.82 15.06 -16.74
C SER A 308 -26.68 16.12 -17.46
N LYS A 309 -26.09 16.90 -18.38
CA LYS A 309 -26.81 17.85 -19.23
C LYS A 309 -27.86 17.17 -20.11
N LEU A 310 -27.53 16.03 -20.73
CA LEU A 310 -28.47 15.28 -21.57
C LEU A 310 -29.65 14.73 -20.75
N VAL A 311 -29.39 14.17 -19.57
CA VAL A 311 -30.43 13.64 -18.68
C VAL A 311 -31.38 14.76 -18.24
N LEU A 312 -30.84 15.91 -17.82
CA LEU A 312 -31.65 17.06 -17.44
C LEU A 312 -32.52 17.57 -18.60
N LYS A 313 -31.94 17.71 -19.81
CA LYS A 313 -32.70 18.12 -21.00
C LYS A 313 -33.81 17.13 -21.35
N TYR A 314 -33.56 15.82 -21.25
CA TYR A 314 -34.55 14.79 -21.52
C TYR A 314 -35.79 14.93 -20.62
N PHE A 315 -35.59 15.28 -19.34
CA PHE A 315 -36.68 15.54 -18.41
C PHE A 315 -37.25 16.97 -18.48
N GLY A 316 -36.94 17.72 -19.54
CA GLY A 316 -37.47 19.05 -19.78
C GLY A 316 -36.89 20.13 -18.87
N ARG A 317 -35.74 19.89 -18.22
CA ARG A 317 -35.04 20.91 -17.43
C ARG A 317 -34.25 21.82 -18.37
N LYS A 318 -34.26 23.13 -18.08
CA LYS A 318 -33.37 24.05 -18.78
C LYS A 318 -31.95 23.81 -18.28
N VAL A 319 -30.95 23.92 -19.15
CA VAL A 319 -29.56 23.74 -18.77
C VAL A 319 -28.79 24.85 -19.44
N GLU A 320 -28.08 25.66 -18.65
CA GLU A 320 -27.21 26.70 -19.20
C GLU A 320 -26.08 26.06 -20.02
N GLU A 321 -25.65 26.74 -21.08
CA GLU A 321 -24.64 26.18 -22.00
C GLU A 321 -23.23 26.17 -21.40
N THR A 322 -22.98 27.00 -20.39
CA THR A 322 -21.69 27.13 -19.70
C THR A 322 -21.27 25.83 -19.01
N ILE A 323 -19.96 25.57 -18.99
CA ILE A 323 -19.35 24.32 -18.51
C ILE A 323 -19.16 24.34 -16.98
N ASP A 324 -19.28 25.50 -16.34
CA ASP A 324 -18.90 25.72 -14.94
C ASP A 324 -20.08 25.61 -13.95
N ASP A 325 -20.96 24.63 -14.11
CA ASP A 325 -21.99 24.34 -13.09
C ASP A 325 -21.37 23.44 -11.98
N PRO A 326 -21.17 23.95 -10.74
CA PRO A 326 -20.54 23.18 -9.67
C PRO A 326 -21.32 21.92 -9.28
N ILE A 327 -22.64 21.92 -9.47
CA ILE A 327 -23.51 20.78 -9.14
C ILE A 327 -23.37 19.69 -10.22
N LEU A 328 -23.24 20.06 -11.49
CA LEU A 328 -22.96 19.08 -12.55
C LEU A 328 -21.56 18.50 -12.43
N ASN A 329 -20.57 19.32 -12.05
CA ASN A 329 -19.22 18.87 -11.75
C ASN A 329 -19.19 17.90 -10.57
N TRP A 330 -20.00 18.14 -9.52
CA TRP A 330 -20.15 17.23 -8.39
C TRP A 330 -20.61 15.83 -8.83
N PHE A 331 -21.64 15.73 -9.68
CA PHE A 331 -22.10 14.44 -10.22
C PHE A 331 -21.02 13.69 -11.02
N SER A 332 -20.03 14.39 -11.57
CA SER A 332 -18.94 13.80 -12.36
C SER A 332 -17.82 13.15 -11.55
N VAL A 333 -17.79 13.36 -10.22
CA VAL A 333 -16.72 12.86 -9.34
C VAL A 333 -17.19 11.95 -8.21
N ILE A 334 -18.46 12.03 -7.83
CA ILE A 334 -19.05 11.17 -6.78
C ILE A 334 -19.32 9.75 -7.28
N ASP A 335 -19.30 8.79 -6.35
CA ASP A 335 -19.52 7.37 -6.60
C ASP A 335 -20.86 6.85 -6.04
N TYR A 336 -21.46 7.55 -5.07
CA TYR A 336 -22.80 7.27 -4.57
C TYR A 336 -23.54 8.54 -4.12
N ILE A 337 -24.87 8.43 -3.99
CA ILE A 337 -25.74 9.45 -3.38
C ILE A 337 -26.25 8.89 -2.04
N PRO A 338 -26.00 9.55 -0.90
CA PRO A 338 -26.53 9.13 0.38
C PRO A 338 -28.06 9.10 0.41
N GLU A 339 -28.60 8.12 1.14
CA GLU A 339 -30.05 7.93 1.28
C GLU A 339 -30.75 9.12 1.97
N SER A 340 -30.02 9.86 2.82
CA SER A 340 -30.50 11.09 3.46
C SER A 340 -30.87 12.17 2.44
N ILE A 341 -30.10 12.29 1.34
CA ILE A 341 -30.37 13.26 0.27
C ILE A 341 -31.63 12.86 -0.51
N LYS A 342 -31.79 11.56 -0.77
CA LYS A 342 -32.97 11.04 -1.52
C LYS A 342 -34.28 11.20 -0.75
N LYS A 343 -34.22 11.30 0.57
CA LYS A 343 -35.39 11.42 1.46
C LYS A 343 -35.61 12.84 2.00
N ALA A 344 -34.82 13.80 1.55
CA ALA A 344 -34.92 15.18 2.01
C ALA A 344 -36.18 15.88 1.46
N GLU A 345 -36.64 16.92 2.17
CA GLU A 345 -37.75 17.77 1.74
C GLU A 345 -37.40 18.42 0.38
N GLY A 346 -38.23 18.23 -0.64
CA GLY A 346 -37.96 18.64 -2.03
C GLY A 346 -37.41 17.53 -2.96
N ALA A 347 -37.09 16.35 -2.43
CA ALA A 347 -36.68 15.16 -3.21
C ALA A 347 -37.86 14.27 -3.66
N GLU A 348 -39.10 14.75 -3.55
CA GLU A 348 -40.34 13.97 -3.78
C GLU A 348 -40.39 13.30 -5.17
N ASP A 349 -39.76 13.92 -6.18
CA ASP A 349 -39.72 13.40 -7.56
C ASP A 349 -38.62 12.34 -7.78
N VAL A 350 -37.68 12.14 -6.84
CA VAL A 350 -36.54 11.21 -7.02
C VAL A 350 -37.02 9.78 -7.24
N GLU A 351 -37.95 9.28 -6.41
CA GLU A 351 -38.51 7.93 -6.55
C GLU A 351 -39.23 7.73 -7.89
N LYS A 352 -39.87 8.78 -8.40
CA LYS A 352 -40.54 8.77 -9.71
C LYS A 352 -39.54 8.64 -10.85
N TYR A 353 -38.40 9.33 -10.78
CA TYR A 353 -37.35 9.23 -11.78
C TYR A 353 -36.54 7.92 -11.66
N GLU A 354 -36.36 7.35 -10.46
CA GLU A 354 -35.65 6.08 -10.26
C GLU A 354 -36.30 4.92 -11.01
N LYS A 355 -37.64 4.92 -11.10
CA LYS A 355 -38.44 3.95 -11.88
C LYS A 355 -38.19 4.06 -13.40
N ARG A 356 -37.62 5.18 -13.86
CA ARG A 356 -37.31 5.48 -15.26
C ARG A 356 -35.80 5.47 -15.55
N ALA A 357 -34.97 5.11 -14.58
CA ALA A 357 -33.50 5.12 -14.73
C ALA A 357 -33.02 4.21 -15.88
N ASP A 358 -33.68 3.06 -16.08
CA ASP A 358 -33.36 2.12 -17.17
C ASP A 358 -33.76 2.67 -18.55
N GLU A 359 -34.82 3.50 -18.63
CA GLU A 359 -35.20 4.20 -19.88
C GLU A 359 -34.10 5.17 -20.32
N ILE A 360 -33.51 5.90 -19.37
CA ILE A 360 -32.42 6.85 -19.61
C ILE A 360 -31.19 6.11 -20.15
N LEU A 361 -30.84 4.97 -19.55
CA LEU A 361 -29.73 4.15 -20.02
C LEU A 361 -29.94 3.71 -21.48
N LEU A 362 -31.14 3.27 -21.84
CA LEU A 362 -31.49 2.88 -23.21
C LEU A 362 -31.39 4.06 -24.19
N ILE A 363 -31.82 5.26 -23.78
CA ILE A 363 -31.70 6.47 -24.60
C ILE A 363 -30.23 6.80 -24.87
N LEU A 364 -29.39 6.75 -23.83
CA LEU A 364 -27.95 6.99 -23.97
C LEU A 364 -27.30 5.95 -24.91
N ILE A 365 -27.69 4.67 -24.79
CA ILE A 365 -27.24 3.61 -25.72
C ILE A 365 -27.64 3.96 -27.16
N ASN A 366 -28.88 4.39 -27.40
CA ASN A 366 -29.35 4.73 -28.75
C ASN A 366 -28.63 5.95 -29.34
N ILE A 367 -28.42 7.01 -28.56
CA ILE A 367 -27.69 8.21 -28.98
C ILE A 367 -26.24 7.84 -29.37
N LEU A 368 -25.56 7.04 -28.52
CA LEU A 368 -24.20 6.62 -28.79
C LEU A 368 -24.13 5.68 -30.00
N LYS A 369 -25.09 4.76 -30.13
CA LYS A 369 -25.22 3.88 -31.30
C LYS A 369 -25.29 4.69 -32.58
N GLU A 370 -26.19 5.67 -32.67
CA GLU A 370 -26.34 6.51 -33.86
C GLU A 370 -25.03 7.22 -34.19
N LYS A 371 -24.41 7.89 -33.21
CA LYS A 371 -23.12 8.56 -33.39
C LYS A 371 -22.02 7.62 -33.90
N ILE A 372 -21.91 6.42 -33.34
CA ILE A 372 -20.89 5.44 -33.73
C ILE A 372 -21.11 4.98 -35.17
N ILE A 373 -22.36 4.69 -35.55
CA ILE A 373 -22.70 4.22 -36.89
C ILE A 373 -22.50 5.35 -37.92
N THR A 374 -23.06 6.53 -37.69
CA THR A 374 -22.97 7.66 -38.64
C THR A 374 -21.54 8.14 -38.82
N GLY A 375 -20.71 8.05 -37.77
CA GLY A 375 -19.29 8.41 -37.82
C GLY A 375 -18.36 7.31 -38.31
N ASN A 376 -18.86 6.10 -38.62
CA ASN A 376 -18.05 4.92 -38.91
C ASN A 376 -17.00 4.61 -37.82
N LEU A 377 -17.37 4.76 -36.55
CA LEU A 377 -16.47 4.69 -35.40
C LEU A 377 -16.48 3.32 -34.72
N ALA A 378 -17.00 2.27 -35.36
CA ALA A 378 -17.11 0.93 -34.76
C ALA A 378 -15.74 0.37 -34.36
N TYR A 379 -14.73 0.53 -35.23
CA TYR A 379 -13.36 0.12 -34.94
C TYR A 379 -12.78 0.87 -33.72
N ASN A 380 -12.98 2.19 -33.68
CA ASN A 380 -12.52 3.04 -32.58
C ASN A 380 -13.24 2.70 -31.26
N PHE A 381 -14.54 2.45 -31.30
CA PHE A 381 -15.31 2.00 -30.14
C PHE A 381 -14.72 0.71 -29.55
N PHE A 382 -14.46 -0.31 -30.36
CA PHE A 382 -13.84 -1.54 -29.85
C PHE A 382 -12.41 -1.31 -29.36
N LYS A 383 -11.63 -0.42 -29.99
CA LYS A 383 -10.29 -0.05 -29.49
C LYS A 383 -10.40 0.53 -28.06
N ILE A 384 -11.36 1.42 -27.82
CA ILE A 384 -11.66 2.00 -26.49
C ILE A 384 -12.09 0.92 -25.50
N VAL A 385 -12.95 -0.02 -25.91
CA VAL A 385 -13.34 -1.14 -25.05
C VAL A 385 -12.12 -1.96 -24.65
N GLY A 386 -11.19 -2.23 -25.57
CA GLY A 386 -9.92 -2.89 -25.27
C GLY A 386 -9.13 -2.15 -24.19
N TYR A 387 -8.94 -0.83 -24.36
CA TYR A 387 -8.26 0.01 -23.38
C TYR A 387 -8.94 0.05 -22.00
N LEU A 388 -10.27 0.13 -21.95
CA LEU A 388 -11.02 0.15 -20.69
C LEU A 388 -10.99 -1.20 -19.94
N LEU A 389 -10.70 -2.30 -20.65
CA LEU A 389 -10.56 -3.63 -20.08
C LEU A 389 -9.12 -3.97 -19.70
N ASP A 390 -8.13 -3.21 -20.16
CA ASP A 390 -6.72 -3.35 -19.80
C ASP A 390 -6.49 -2.91 -18.35
N LYS A 391 -5.81 -3.77 -17.59
CA LYS A 391 -5.50 -3.53 -16.17
C LYS A 391 -4.37 -2.52 -15.99
N TYR A 392 -3.54 -2.30 -17.01
CA TYR A 392 -2.29 -1.55 -16.91
C TYR A 392 -2.36 -0.08 -17.34
N LYS A 393 -3.57 0.49 -17.53
CA LYS A 393 -3.85 1.93 -17.74
C LYS A 393 -2.65 2.77 -18.23
N PHE A 394 -2.39 2.77 -19.53
CA PHE A 394 -1.48 3.72 -20.16
C PHE A 394 -2.12 4.48 -21.33
N SER A 395 -1.57 5.67 -21.54
CA SER A 395 -2.14 6.86 -22.17
C SER A 395 -2.10 6.91 -23.71
N SER A 396 -3.07 7.66 -24.24
CA SER A 396 -3.25 8.16 -25.60
C SER A 396 -4.09 7.31 -26.55
N VAL A 397 -5.38 7.24 -26.26
CA VAL A 397 -6.39 7.01 -27.30
C VAL A 397 -6.57 8.34 -28.04
N GLU A 398 -6.43 8.32 -29.38
CA GLU A 398 -6.56 9.50 -30.25
C GLU A 398 -7.68 10.44 -29.81
N ASP A 399 -7.47 11.75 -29.74
CA ASP A 399 -8.51 12.68 -29.30
C ASP A 399 -9.78 12.52 -30.16
N SER A 400 -10.85 12.02 -29.54
CA SER A 400 -12.17 11.96 -30.16
C SER A 400 -13.23 12.36 -29.13
N PRO A 401 -14.36 12.94 -29.57
CA PRO A 401 -15.47 13.28 -28.67
C PRO A 401 -15.99 12.07 -27.86
N LEU A 402 -15.78 10.84 -28.35
CA LEU A 402 -16.13 9.59 -27.68
C LEU A 402 -15.10 9.21 -26.59
N ASN A 403 -13.83 9.60 -26.76
CA ASN A 403 -12.74 9.32 -25.84
C ASN A 403 -12.79 10.16 -24.57
N ASN A 404 -13.01 11.47 -24.70
CA ASN A 404 -13.21 12.35 -23.55
C ASN A 404 -14.44 11.95 -22.71
N TYR A 405 -15.43 11.33 -23.37
CA TYR A 405 -16.67 10.86 -22.75
C TYR A 405 -16.57 9.49 -22.05
N LEU A 406 -15.59 8.64 -22.37
CA LEU A 406 -15.48 7.27 -21.80
C LEU A 406 -14.21 7.03 -20.97
N ILE A 407 -13.11 7.76 -21.23
CA ILE A 407 -11.78 7.48 -20.66
C ILE A 407 -11.49 8.29 -19.39
N ASN A 408 -11.90 9.56 -19.32
CA ASN A 408 -11.70 10.42 -18.13
C ASN A 408 -12.48 9.95 -16.89
N ILE A 409 -13.34 8.95 -17.03
CA ILE A 409 -14.19 8.37 -15.98
C ILE A 409 -13.71 6.96 -15.59
N SER A 410 -12.64 6.46 -16.23
CA SER A 410 -12.22 5.06 -16.15
C SER A 410 -11.67 4.61 -14.78
N ASP A 411 -11.47 5.53 -13.84
CA ASP A 411 -11.20 5.20 -12.43
C ASP A 411 -12.48 4.81 -11.65
N LYS A 412 -13.67 5.21 -12.12
CA LYS A 412 -14.95 4.96 -11.45
C LYS A 412 -16.04 4.56 -12.47
N LEU A 413 -16.14 3.26 -12.74
CA LEU A 413 -16.87 2.63 -13.87
C LEU A 413 -18.43 2.57 -13.78
N GLY A 414 -19.10 3.48 -13.06
CA GLY A 414 -20.53 3.33 -12.74
C GLY A 414 -21.48 3.21 -13.95
N ILE A 415 -21.51 4.22 -14.83
CA ILE A 415 -22.41 4.26 -16.00
C ILE A 415 -21.79 3.68 -17.28
N VAL A 416 -20.47 3.72 -17.39
CA VAL A 416 -19.71 3.28 -18.59
C VAL A 416 -19.88 1.78 -18.85
N LYS A 417 -19.86 0.95 -17.80
CA LYS A 417 -19.95 -0.50 -17.95
C LYS A 417 -21.30 -0.97 -18.49
N PRO A 418 -22.46 -0.53 -17.95
CA PRO A 418 -23.77 -0.80 -18.55
C PRO A 418 -23.88 -0.33 -20.01
N LEU A 419 -23.35 0.86 -20.34
CA LEU A 419 -23.36 1.40 -21.71
C LEU A 419 -22.59 0.50 -22.69
N ILE A 420 -21.34 0.14 -22.36
CA ILE A 420 -20.51 -0.73 -23.20
C ILE A 420 -21.18 -2.09 -23.42
N LYS A 421 -21.71 -2.70 -22.34
CA LYS A 421 -22.40 -3.99 -22.43
C LYS A 421 -23.62 -3.93 -23.35
N GLY A 422 -24.36 -2.82 -23.35
CA GLY A 422 -25.50 -2.60 -24.25
C GLY A 422 -25.09 -2.34 -25.71
N LEU A 423 -23.95 -1.69 -25.94
CA LEU A 423 -23.47 -1.32 -27.27
C LEU A 423 -22.76 -2.44 -28.03
N ILE A 424 -21.97 -3.29 -27.35
CA ILE A 424 -21.19 -4.38 -28.00
C ILE A 424 -22.06 -5.26 -28.92
N PRO A 425 -23.23 -5.78 -28.50
CA PRO A 425 -24.06 -6.63 -29.34
C PRO A 425 -24.57 -5.95 -30.62
N ILE A 426 -24.69 -4.61 -30.59
CA ILE A 426 -25.22 -3.79 -31.68
C ILE A 426 -24.11 -3.39 -32.66
N ILE A 427 -22.96 -2.98 -32.13
CA ILE A 427 -21.87 -2.40 -32.93
C ILE A 427 -20.98 -3.47 -33.56
N LYS A 428 -20.90 -4.69 -32.99
CA LYS A 428 -20.02 -5.76 -33.48
C LYS A 428 -20.22 -6.10 -34.97
N ASP A 429 -21.43 -5.92 -35.49
CA ASP A 429 -21.78 -6.28 -36.86
C ASP A 429 -21.23 -5.28 -37.90
N TYR A 430 -20.73 -4.13 -37.45
CA TYR A 430 -20.07 -3.11 -38.27
C TYR A 430 -18.54 -3.29 -38.36
N LEU A 431 -18.01 -4.40 -37.81
CA LEU A 431 -16.60 -4.78 -37.97
C LEU A 431 -16.39 -5.66 -39.21
N ASP A 432 -15.18 -5.64 -39.76
CA ASP A 432 -14.76 -6.47 -40.89
C ASP A 432 -13.98 -7.71 -40.43
N ASP A 433 -13.95 -8.77 -41.26
CA ASP A 433 -12.99 -9.88 -41.05
C ASP A 433 -11.58 -9.44 -41.43
N ARG A 434 -10.65 -9.50 -40.47
CA ARG A 434 -9.25 -9.11 -40.65
C ARG A 434 -8.29 -10.23 -40.26
N CYS A 435 -8.66 -11.49 -40.52
CA CYS A 435 -7.87 -12.66 -40.15
C CYS A 435 -6.42 -12.63 -40.68
N SER A 436 -6.20 -12.08 -41.87
CA SER A 436 -4.87 -11.93 -42.49
C SER A 436 -3.95 -10.97 -41.73
N GLU A 437 -4.52 -10.01 -41.00
CA GLU A 437 -3.80 -9.02 -40.19
C GLU A 437 -3.52 -9.50 -38.76
N LEU A 438 -4.04 -10.67 -38.36
CA LEU A 438 -3.80 -11.22 -37.03
C LEU A 438 -2.39 -11.83 -36.97
N PRO A 439 -1.64 -11.64 -35.86
CA PRO A 439 -0.35 -12.30 -35.65
C PRO A 439 -0.53 -13.79 -35.32
N GLN A 440 0.55 -14.56 -35.43
CA GLN A 440 0.53 -15.94 -34.91
C GLN A 440 0.42 -15.88 -33.38
N PRO A 441 -0.39 -16.75 -32.76
CA PRO A 441 -0.48 -16.80 -31.31
C PRO A 441 0.85 -17.30 -30.76
N ILE A 442 1.35 -16.62 -29.73
CA ILE A 442 2.56 -17.03 -29.02
C ILE A 442 2.22 -18.23 -28.15
N MET A 443 2.96 -19.32 -28.33
CA MET A 443 2.93 -20.47 -27.43
C MET A 443 3.92 -20.20 -26.30
N LEU A 444 3.41 -19.88 -25.11
CA LEU A 444 4.26 -19.68 -23.93
C LEU A 444 4.50 -21.03 -23.26
N ASP A 445 5.77 -21.39 -23.10
CA ASP A 445 6.18 -22.48 -22.22
C ASP A 445 5.94 -22.07 -20.76
N PRO A 446 5.09 -22.78 -19.98
CA PRO A 446 4.84 -22.47 -18.58
C PRO A 446 6.10 -22.45 -17.70
N SER A 447 7.16 -23.18 -18.08
CA SER A 447 8.43 -23.17 -17.35
C SER A 447 9.23 -21.87 -17.52
N ALA A 448 8.97 -21.10 -18.59
CA ALA A 448 9.59 -19.80 -18.86
C ALA A 448 8.83 -18.62 -18.22
N PHE A 449 7.67 -18.85 -17.60
CA PHE A 449 6.76 -17.81 -17.09
C PHE A 449 7.38 -16.91 -16.00
N VAL A 450 8.43 -17.39 -15.32
CA VAL A 450 9.09 -16.67 -14.22
C VAL A 450 10.08 -15.60 -14.73
N ASN A 451 10.56 -15.68 -15.98
CA ASN A 451 11.71 -14.90 -16.44
C ASN A 451 11.43 -13.83 -17.54
N VAL A 452 10.18 -13.65 -17.98
CA VAL A 452 9.88 -12.88 -19.23
C VAL A 452 9.01 -11.64 -19.00
N ILE A 453 9.15 -10.96 -17.86
CA ILE A 453 8.30 -9.80 -17.50
C ILE A 453 8.36 -8.62 -18.52
N PRO A 454 9.51 -8.25 -19.14
CA PRO A 454 9.57 -7.11 -20.06
C PRO A 454 8.96 -7.35 -21.44
N GLU A 455 9.14 -8.54 -22.02
CA GLU A 455 8.58 -8.88 -23.35
C GLU A 455 7.06 -9.08 -23.29
N ILE A 456 6.56 -9.55 -22.13
CA ILE A 456 5.13 -9.66 -21.81
C ILE A 456 4.42 -8.31 -21.87
N PHE A 457 5.08 -7.22 -21.47
CA PHE A 457 4.49 -5.87 -21.44
C PHE A 457 4.22 -5.32 -22.84
N ASN A 458 5.17 -5.48 -23.76
CA ASN A 458 5.02 -5.04 -25.16
C ASN A 458 3.94 -5.83 -25.91
N LEU A 459 3.75 -7.11 -25.54
CA LEU A 459 2.74 -7.95 -26.13
C LEU A 459 1.32 -7.53 -25.75
N ASN A 460 1.10 -7.12 -24.50
CA ASN A 460 -0.21 -6.67 -24.03
C ASN A 460 -0.70 -5.43 -24.80
N LEU A 461 0.21 -4.45 -25.02
CA LEU A 461 -0.11 -3.24 -25.78
C LEU A 461 -0.52 -3.57 -27.23
N LEU A 462 0.24 -4.45 -27.90
CA LEU A 462 -0.06 -4.92 -29.25
C LEU A 462 -1.44 -5.60 -29.31
N LEU A 463 -1.73 -6.45 -28.34
CA LEU A 463 -2.99 -7.19 -28.26
C LEU A 463 -4.20 -6.25 -28.07
N THR A 464 -4.07 -5.15 -27.33
CA THR A 464 -5.12 -4.13 -27.15
C THR A 464 -5.46 -3.42 -28.46
N GLU A 465 -4.45 -3.12 -29.29
CA GLU A 465 -4.68 -2.53 -30.62
C GLU A 465 -5.34 -3.49 -31.61
N LEU A 466 -5.07 -4.79 -31.46
CA LEU A 466 -5.62 -5.84 -32.32
C LEU A 466 -7.05 -6.23 -31.94
N TYR A 467 -7.57 -5.74 -30.81
CA TYR A 467 -8.85 -6.17 -30.27
C TYR A 467 -10.04 -6.03 -31.25
N PRO A 468 -10.22 -4.90 -31.96
CA PRO A 468 -11.28 -4.80 -32.97
C PRO A 468 -11.15 -5.85 -34.09
N LYS A 469 -9.90 -6.17 -34.48
CA LYS A 469 -9.62 -7.18 -35.53
C LYS A 469 -9.97 -8.58 -35.05
N ILE A 470 -9.61 -8.91 -33.80
CA ILE A 470 -9.92 -10.20 -33.17
C ILE A 470 -11.44 -10.41 -33.11
N ILE A 471 -12.20 -9.41 -32.63
CA ILE A 471 -13.66 -9.49 -32.54
C ILE A 471 -14.29 -9.54 -33.93
N GLY A 472 -13.83 -8.71 -34.88
CA GLY A 472 -14.27 -8.73 -36.27
C GLY A 472 -14.12 -10.10 -36.90
N THR A 473 -12.96 -10.75 -36.76
CA THR A 473 -12.71 -12.11 -37.27
C THR A 473 -13.59 -13.16 -36.59
N ILE A 474 -13.82 -13.11 -35.27
CA ILE A 474 -14.72 -14.06 -34.59
C ILE A 474 -16.15 -13.90 -35.09
N VAL A 475 -16.64 -12.67 -35.26
CA VAL A 475 -18.01 -12.41 -35.70
C VAL A 475 -18.19 -12.82 -37.16
N LYS A 476 -17.31 -12.36 -38.05
CA LYS A 476 -17.51 -12.41 -39.51
C LYS A 476 -16.93 -13.65 -40.19
N SER A 477 -15.82 -14.20 -39.71
CA SER A 477 -15.11 -15.27 -40.44
C SER A 477 -15.84 -16.61 -40.36
N ASN A 478 -15.97 -17.34 -41.46
CA ASN A 478 -16.46 -18.73 -41.44
C ASN A 478 -15.35 -19.77 -41.51
N ASP A 479 -14.08 -19.34 -41.63
CA ASP A 479 -12.94 -20.23 -41.59
C ASP A 479 -12.60 -20.59 -40.13
N VAL A 480 -12.70 -21.88 -39.81
CA VAL A 480 -12.38 -22.44 -38.49
C VAL A 480 -10.95 -22.08 -38.07
N LYS A 481 -9.98 -22.06 -38.99
CA LYS A 481 -8.59 -21.71 -38.67
C LYS A 481 -8.47 -20.25 -38.25
N CYS A 482 -9.15 -19.34 -38.95
CA CYS A 482 -9.20 -17.93 -38.61
C CYS A 482 -9.86 -17.67 -37.26
N VAL A 483 -11.01 -18.31 -37.02
CA VAL A 483 -11.71 -18.19 -35.73
C VAL A 483 -10.85 -18.78 -34.61
N ASN A 484 -10.22 -19.94 -34.82
CA ASN A 484 -9.35 -20.54 -33.81
C ASN A 484 -8.15 -19.65 -33.49
N ARG A 485 -7.52 -19.05 -34.50
CA ARG A 485 -6.42 -18.08 -34.32
C ARG A 485 -6.86 -16.88 -33.48
N ALA A 486 -8.02 -16.31 -33.78
CA ALA A 486 -8.57 -15.19 -33.02
C ALA A 486 -8.88 -15.60 -31.56
N LEU A 487 -9.44 -16.80 -31.33
CA LEU A 487 -9.68 -17.32 -29.98
C LEU A 487 -8.38 -17.57 -29.20
N GLN A 488 -7.33 -18.05 -29.86
CA GLN A 488 -6.00 -18.21 -29.24
C GLN A 488 -5.36 -16.86 -28.89
N LEU A 489 -5.61 -15.80 -29.66
CA LEU A 489 -5.21 -14.43 -29.29
C LEU A 489 -6.03 -13.89 -28.12
N ILE A 490 -7.32 -14.23 -28.01
CA ILE A 490 -8.12 -13.94 -26.80
C ILE A 490 -7.57 -14.69 -25.59
N PHE A 491 -7.13 -15.94 -25.77
CA PHE A 491 -6.43 -16.69 -24.72
C PHE A 491 -5.16 -15.96 -24.26
N ASN A 492 -4.32 -15.50 -25.19
CA ASN A 492 -3.14 -14.70 -24.84
C ASN A 492 -3.54 -13.41 -24.12
N TYR A 493 -4.57 -12.72 -24.59
CA TYR A 493 -5.10 -11.53 -23.92
C TYR A 493 -5.53 -11.81 -22.48
N ALA A 494 -6.24 -12.93 -22.27
CA ALA A 494 -6.75 -13.35 -20.98
C ALA A 494 -5.66 -13.84 -20.00
N LEU A 495 -4.51 -14.30 -20.50
CA LEU A 495 -3.35 -14.61 -19.67
C LEU A 495 -2.75 -13.36 -19.02
N PHE A 496 -2.79 -12.23 -19.72
CA PHE A 496 -2.14 -10.99 -19.30
C PHE A 496 -3.09 -9.99 -18.64
N ASN A 497 -4.40 -10.11 -18.87
CA ASN A 497 -5.43 -9.19 -18.37
C ASN A 497 -6.48 -9.84 -17.47
N ASP A 498 -7.35 -9.01 -16.89
CA ASP A 498 -8.44 -9.42 -16.02
C ASP A 498 -9.52 -10.24 -16.76
N ARG A 499 -10.11 -11.24 -16.08
CA ARG A 499 -11.27 -12.05 -16.53
C ARG A 499 -12.41 -11.22 -17.14
N ARG A 500 -12.53 -9.95 -16.77
CA ARG A 500 -13.50 -8.98 -17.33
C ARG A 500 -13.50 -8.94 -18.86
N PHE A 501 -12.35 -9.17 -19.49
CA PHE A 501 -12.23 -9.17 -20.94
C PHE A 501 -13.04 -10.31 -21.57
N PHE A 502 -12.70 -11.56 -21.22
CA PHE A 502 -13.39 -12.75 -21.75
C PHE A 502 -14.90 -12.69 -21.47
N VAL A 503 -15.30 -12.27 -20.27
CA VAL A 503 -16.72 -12.12 -19.88
C VAL A 503 -17.49 -11.19 -20.83
N SER A 504 -16.86 -10.12 -21.33
CA SER A 504 -17.55 -9.12 -22.16
C SER A 504 -17.83 -9.59 -23.59
N VAL A 505 -17.11 -10.60 -24.07
CA VAL A 505 -17.21 -11.13 -25.45
C VAL A 505 -17.59 -12.61 -25.49
N GLU A 506 -17.79 -13.24 -24.34
CA GLU A 506 -18.07 -14.68 -24.26
C GLU A 506 -19.30 -15.10 -25.07
N ASP A 507 -20.39 -14.31 -25.03
CA ASP A 507 -21.59 -14.55 -25.83
C ASP A 507 -21.27 -14.56 -27.34
N ILE A 508 -20.35 -13.70 -27.80
CA ILE A 508 -19.94 -13.65 -29.21
C ILE A 508 -19.21 -14.94 -29.59
N ILE A 509 -18.26 -15.37 -28.74
CA ILE A 509 -17.49 -16.60 -28.93
C ILE A 509 -18.40 -17.83 -28.91
N PHE A 510 -19.27 -17.94 -27.91
CA PHE A 510 -20.22 -19.03 -27.76
C PHE A 510 -21.11 -19.17 -29.00
N ASN A 511 -21.73 -18.07 -29.43
CA ASN A 511 -22.58 -18.07 -30.62
C ASN A 511 -21.81 -18.54 -31.86
N LYS A 512 -20.54 -18.15 -32.00
CA LYS A 512 -19.70 -18.58 -33.11
C LYS A 512 -19.37 -20.08 -33.06
N ILE A 513 -19.08 -20.61 -31.88
CA ILE A 513 -18.84 -22.05 -31.66
C ILE A 513 -20.07 -22.87 -32.02
N ILE A 514 -21.26 -22.44 -31.57
CA ILE A 514 -22.52 -23.10 -31.89
C ILE A 514 -22.82 -23.04 -33.39
N GLN A 515 -22.50 -21.92 -34.05
CA GLN A 515 -22.66 -21.77 -35.50
C GLN A 515 -21.77 -22.74 -36.28
N LEU A 516 -20.48 -22.84 -35.93
CA LEU A 516 -19.50 -23.62 -36.68
C LEU A 516 -19.40 -25.11 -36.27
N LYS A 517 -19.90 -25.46 -35.08
CA LYS A 517 -19.96 -26.83 -34.54
C LYS A 517 -18.63 -27.61 -34.62
N ASN A 518 -17.52 -26.94 -34.33
CA ASN A 518 -16.18 -27.51 -34.44
C ASN A 518 -15.55 -27.77 -33.05
N GLU A 519 -14.93 -28.94 -32.87
CA GLU A 519 -14.31 -29.39 -31.60
C GLU A 519 -13.10 -28.54 -31.19
N ASP A 520 -12.27 -28.11 -32.14
CA ASP A 520 -11.05 -27.34 -31.86
C ASP A 520 -11.38 -25.96 -31.27
N LEU A 521 -12.46 -25.34 -31.73
CA LEU A 521 -12.96 -24.08 -31.18
C LEU A 521 -13.46 -24.24 -29.73
N VAL A 522 -14.03 -25.41 -29.40
CA VAL A 522 -14.44 -25.72 -28.02
C VAL A 522 -13.21 -25.86 -27.13
N SER A 523 -12.15 -26.51 -27.62
CA SER A 523 -10.88 -26.60 -26.88
C SER A 523 -10.38 -25.21 -26.49
N SER A 524 -10.26 -24.28 -27.45
CA SER A 524 -9.80 -22.92 -27.20
C SER A 524 -10.70 -22.15 -26.21
N TYR A 525 -12.02 -22.27 -26.35
CA TYR A 525 -12.98 -21.68 -25.40
C TYR A 525 -12.84 -22.23 -23.99
N VAL A 526 -12.69 -23.55 -23.85
CA VAL A 526 -12.49 -24.19 -22.55
C VAL A 526 -11.17 -23.71 -21.94
N THR A 527 -10.08 -23.67 -22.71
CA THR A 527 -8.80 -23.16 -22.22
C THR A 527 -8.90 -21.72 -21.69
N THR A 528 -9.54 -20.81 -22.44
CA THR A 528 -9.72 -19.42 -21.98
C THR A 528 -10.61 -19.33 -20.73
N ALA A 529 -11.70 -20.10 -20.68
CA ALA A 529 -12.60 -20.15 -19.51
C ALA A 529 -11.89 -20.67 -18.25
N LEU A 530 -10.95 -21.61 -18.42
CA LEU A 530 -10.15 -22.17 -17.34
C LEU A 530 -9.20 -21.14 -16.74
N LEU A 531 -8.42 -20.44 -17.57
CA LEU A 531 -7.47 -19.43 -17.11
C LEU A 531 -8.14 -18.25 -16.43
N THR A 532 -9.25 -17.78 -16.98
CA THR A 532 -9.97 -16.62 -16.43
C THR A 532 -10.78 -16.96 -15.18
N GLY A 533 -10.97 -18.25 -14.88
CA GLY A 533 -11.87 -18.71 -13.84
C GLY A 533 -13.34 -18.34 -14.09
N TYR A 534 -13.71 -17.89 -15.29
CA TYR A 534 -15.08 -17.54 -15.66
C TYR A 534 -15.77 -18.72 -16.34
N ARG A 535 -17.02 -19.01 -15.94
CA ARG A 535 -17.80 -20.10 -16.51
C ARG A 535 -19.25 -19.72 -16.70
N ASN A 536 -19.73 -19.89 -17.92
CA ASN A 536 -21.14 -19.85 -18.24
C ASN A 536 -21.68 -21.28 -18.35
N LEU A 537 -22.23 -21.80 -17.23
CA LEU A 537 -22.69 -23.19 -17.16
C LEU A 537 -23.79 -23.51 -18.19
N LYS A 538 -24.61 -22.53 -18.55
CA LYS A 538 -25.65 -22.69 -19.59
C LYS A 538 -24.99 -22.94 -20.96
N HIS A 539 -23.99 -22.13 -21.30
CA HIS A 539 -23.26 -22.26 -22.55
C HIS A 539 -22.46 -23.56 -22.63
N ILE A 540 -21.79 -23.95 -21.53
CA ILE A 540 -21.03 -25.20 -21.47
C ILE A 540 -21.94 -26.41 -21.68
N ARG A 541 -23.12 -26.44 -21.05
CA ARG A 541 -24.12 -27.52 -21.24
C ARG A 541 -24.66 -27.55 -22.67
N GLU A 542 -24.89 -26.39 -23.28
CA GLU A 542 -25.38 -26.32 -24.66
C GLU A 542 -24.31 -26.75 -25.67
N ILE A 543 -23.03 -26.35 -25.48
CA ILE A 543 -21.91 -26.85 -26.28
C ILE A 543 -21.82 -28.37 -26.19
N GLN A 544 -21.89 -28.94 -24.98
CA GLN A 544 -21.86 -30.39 -24.77
C GLN A 544 -22.99 -31.10 -25.52
N LYS A 545 -24.17 -30.48 -25.59
CA LYS A 545 -25.35 -31.02 -26.27
C LYS A 545 -25.23 -30.94 -27.79
N VAL A 546 -24.77 -29.81 -28.32
CA VAL A 546 -24.71 -29.53 -29.77
C VAL A 546 -23.48 -30.13 -30.43
N ILE A 547 -22.38 -30.31 -29.67
CA ILE A 547 -21.10 -30.84 -30.14
C ILE A 547 -20.73 -32.04 -29.23
N PRO A 548 -21.27 -33.26 -29.49
CA PRO A 548 -21.09 -34.41 -28.60
C PRO A 548 -19.63 -34.82 -28.37
N ASN A 549 -18.78 -34.66 -29.38
CA ASN A 549 -17.34 -34.93 -29.27
C ASN A 549 -16.63 -33.96 -28.31
N ALA A 550 -17.26 -32.83 -27.96
CA ALA A 550 -16.75 -31.88 -27.00
C ALA A 550 -17.08 -32.22 -25.53
N ARG A 551 -17.77 -33.34 -25.29
CA ARG A 551 -18.11 -33.83 -23.95
C ARG A 551 -16.88 -33.94 -23.02
N PRO A 552 -15.72 -34.47 -23.45
CA PRO A 552 -14.53 -34.50 -22.60
C PRO A 552 -14.09 -33.12 -22.12
N TYR A 553 -14.08 -32.11 -22.99
CA TYR A 553 -13.64 -30.75 -22.66
C TYR A 553 -14.61 -30.03 -21.70
N THR A 554 -15.92 -30.22 -21.89
CA THR A 554 -16.96 -29.55 -21.10
C THR A 554 -17.14 -30.15 -19.70
N LEU A 555 -16.88 -31.46 -19.52
CA LEU A 555 -17.02 -32.16 -18.23
C LEU A 555 -16.15 -31.58 -17.10
N ILE A 556 -15.03 -30.92 -17.43
CA ILE A 556 -14.11 -30.35 -16.43
C ILE A 556 -14.51 -28.97 -15.96
N LEU A 557 -15.34 -28.27 -16.73
CA LEU A 557 -15.92 -26.99 -16.33
C LEU A 557 -17.21 -27.17 -15.53
N LEU A 558 -17.88 -28.32 -15.66
CA LEU A 558 -19.15 -28.58 -14.99
C LEU A 558 -18.94 -29.07 -13.55
N PRO A 559 -19.61 -28.46 -12.55
CA PRO A 559 -19.64 -29.00 -11.20
C PRO A 559 -20.49 -30.28 -11.19
N LYS A 560 -20.07 -31.28 -10.41
CA LYS A 560 -20.85 -32.50 -10.20
C LYS A 560 -21.89 -32.22 -9.10
N GLU A 561 -23.05 -31.72 -9.52
CA GLU A 561 -24.29 -31.55 -8.74
C GLU A 561 -24.27 -30.52 -7.59
N THR A 562 -23.23 -30.44 -6.77
CA THR A 562 -22.90 -29.30 -5.88
C THR A 562 -21.42 -29.38 -5.54
N GLY A 563 -20.64 -28.32 -5.82
CA GLY A 563 -19.22 -28.27 -5.44
C GLY A 563 -18.30 -27.73 -6.53
N LYS A 564 -16.99 -27.77 -6.27
CA LYS A 564 -15.95 -27.31 -7.18
C LYS A 564 -15.80 -28.23 -8.40
N SER A 565 -15.49 -27.71 -9.57
CA SER A 565 -15.21 -28.54 -10.76
C SER A 565 -13.82 -29.20 -10.67
N PRO A 566 -13.53 -30.27 -11.45
CA PRO A 566 -12.22 -30.93 -11.45
C PRO A 566 -11.04 -29.97 -11.62
N ILE A 567 -11.18 -28.92 -12.43
CA ILE A 567 -10.11 -27.95 -12.64
C ILE A 567 -9.97 -26.93 -11.51
N GLU A 568 -11.04 -26.60 -10.81
CA GLU A 568 -10.94 -25.76 -9.62
C GLU A 568 -10.20 -26.52 -8.54
N MET A 569 -10.46 -27.82 -8.42
CA MET A 569 -9.69 -28.67 -7.54
C MET A 569 -8.22 -28.67 -7.96
N LEU A 570 -7.92 -28.90 -9.24
CA LEU A 570 -6.54 -28.90 -9.77
C LEU A 570 -5.80 -27.57 -9.56
N SER A 571 -6.39 -26.46 -10.01
CA SER A 571 -5.83 -25.11 -9.83
C SER A 571 -5.63 -24.79 -8.36
N SER A 572 -6.58 -25.19 -7.50
CA SER A 572 -6.48 -24.94 -6.07
C SER A 572 -5.39 -25.78 -5.39
N VAL A 573 -5.05 -26.95 -5.94
CA VAL A 573 -3.95 -27.81 -5.48
C VAL A 573 -2.62 -27.21 -5.96
N LEU A 574 -2.52 -26.82 -7.23
CA LEU A 574 -1.32 -26.18 -7.78
C LEU A 574 -0.98 -24.85 -7.08
N SER A 575 -1.98 -24.01 -6.82
CA SER A 575 -1.80 -22.75 -6.07
C SER A 575 -1.26 -22.99 -4.67
N LEU A 576 -1.80 -24.01 -3.97
CA LEU A 576 -1.31 -24.37 -2.65
C LEU A 576 0.11 -24.94 -2.70
N ASN A 577 0.44 -25.73 -3.73
CA ASN A 577 1.80 -26.24 -3.95
C ASN A 577 2.81 -25.09 -4.08
N TYR A 578 2.48 -24.11 -4.93
CA TYR A 578 3.30 -22.92 -5.13
C TYR A 578 3.45 -22.08 -3.84
N GLU A 579 2.35 -21.85 -3.13
CA GLU A 579 2.37 -21.12 -1.86
C GLU A 579 3.19 -21.84 -0.78
N LEU A 580 3.19 -23.18 -0.78
CA LEU A 580 4.01 -23.98 0.12
C LEU A 580 5.49 -23.88 -0.23
N ASN A 581 5.85 -24.01 -1.51
CA ASN A 581 7.23 -23.83 -1.98
C ASN A 581 7.76 -22.44 -1.63
N LEU A 582 7.01 -21.37 -1.90
CA LEU A 582 7.41 -20.01 -1.53
C LEU A 582 7.59 -19.83 -0.02
N ALA A 583 6.73 -20.46 0.79
CA ALA A 583 6.85 -20.38 2.24
C ALA A 583 8.09 -21.13 2.74
N ILE A 584 8.46 -22.25 2.11
CA ILE A 584 9.70 -22.99 2.38
C ILE A 584 10.92 -22.16 2.00
N ASP A 585 10.96 -21.61 0.79
CA ASP A 585 12.06 -20.77 0.31
C ASP A 585 12.29 -19.55 1.22
N ARG A 586 11.19 -18.97 1.74
CA ARG A 586 11.22 -17.84 2.67
C ARG A 586 11.38 -18.25 4.14
N SER A 587 11.50 -19.54 4.42
CA SER A 587 11.59 -20.09 5.78
C SER A 587 10.43 -19.69 6.71
N GLU A 588 9.22 -19.49 6.16
CA GLU A 588 8.01 -19.09 6.88
C GLU A 588 7.23 -20.31 7.43
N LEU A 589 7.82 -20.99 8.42
CA LEU A 589 7.32 -22.27 8.98
C LEU A 589 5.82 -22.26 9.29
N ASP A 590 5.31 -21.22 9.94
CA ASP A 590 3.89 -21.13 10.34
C ASP A 590 2.95 -21.19 9.14
N LYS A 591 3.36 -20.61 8.00
CA LYS A 591 2.56 -20.67 6.77
C LYS A 591 2.62 -22.07 6.15
N VAL A 592 3.77 -22.73 6.21
CA VAL A 592 3.92 -24.12 5.75
C VAL A 592 3.03 -25.05 6.58
N VAL A 593 3.10 -24.96 7.91
CA VAL A 593 2.32 -25.76 8.87
C VAL A 593 0.81 -25.57 8.67
N ASN A 594 0.36 -24.34 8.47
CA ASN A 594 -1.07 -24.09 8.28
C ASN A 594 -1.60 -24.60 6.93
N LYS A 595 -0.77 -24.63 5.88
CA LYS A 595 -1.23 -24.92 4.51
C LYS A 595 -1.05 -26.37 4.06
N TYR A 596 -0.12 -27.15 4.62
CA TYR A 596 0.15 -28.52 4.14
C TYR A 596 -1.06 -29.46 4.32
N SER A 597 -1.79 -29.36 5.43
CA SER A 597 -2.96 -30.19 5.71
C SER A 597 -4.11 -29.90 4.72
N GLU A 598 -4.24 -28.63 4.33
CA GLU A 598 -5.20 -28.21 3.32
C GLU A 598 -4.81 -28.72 1.93
N TYR A 599 -3.52 -28.68 1.58
CA TYR A 599 -2.99 -29.22 0.32
C TYR A 599 -3.34 -30.71 0.18
N LYS A 600 -3.10 -31.53 1.21
CA LYS A 600 -3.48 -32.96 1.23
C LYS A 600 -4.96 -33.17 0.92
N ARG A 601 -5.82 -32.47 1.67
CA ARG A 601 -7.28 -32.60 1.55
C ARG A 601 -7.73 -32.30 0.12
N ARG A 602 -7.17 -31.25 -0.51
CA ARG A 602 -7.52 -30.87 -1.88
C ARG A 602 -6.94 -31.84 -2.92
N LEU A 603 -5.74 -32.35 -2.70
CA LEU A 603 -5.11 -33.36 -3.55
C LEU A 603 -5.93 -34.67 -3.56
N ASP A 604 -6.42 -35.12 -2.41
CA ASP A 604 -7.25 -36.33 -2.32
C ASP A 604 -8.62 -36.15 -2.98
N GLN A 605 -9.23 -34.96 -2.82
CA GLN A 605 -10.47 -34.60 -3.53
C GLN A 605 -10.25 -34.65 -5.05
N LEU A 606 -9.16 -34.04 -5.53
CA LEU A 606 -8.79 -34.04 -6.94
C LEU A 606 -8.65 -35.49 -7.47
N LYS A 607 -7.88 -36.35 -6.79
CA LYS A 607 -7.73 -37.77 -7.17
C LYS A 607 -9.07 -38.49 -7.26
N SER A 608 -9.97 -38.27 -6.30
CA SER A 608 -11.29 -38.92 -6.28
C SER A 608 -12.18 -38.53 -7.46
N VAL A 609 -12.03 -37.30 -7.95
CA VAL A 609 -12.79 -36.75 -9.09
C VAL A 609 -12.17 -37.23 -10.40
N LEU A 610 -10.85 -37.23 -10.49
CA LEU A 610 -10.10 -37.65 -11.66
C LEU A 610 -10.24 -39.14 -11.97
N LYS A 611 -10.34 -40.01 -10.95
CA LYS A 611 -10.65 -41.45 -11.12
C LYS A 611 -11.96 -41.72 -11.86
N LYS A 612 -12.83 -40.72 -12.03
CA LYS A 612 -14.13 -40.83 -12.71
C LYS A 612 -14.08 -40.37 -14.18
N ILE A 613 -12.92 -39.95 -14.67
CA ILE A 613 -12.66 -39.54 -16.07
C ILE A 613 -11.90 -40.69 -16.76
N ASP A 614 -12.28 -41.08 -17.98
CA ASP A 614 -11.53 -42.08 -18.73
C ASP A 614 -10.16 -41.57 -19.22
N ASP A 615 -9.16 -42.44 -19.33
CA ASP A 615 -7.77 -42.06 -19.66
C ASP A 615 -7.63 -41.31 -20.99
N ARG A 616 -8.49 -41.58 -21.97
CA ARG A 616 -8.45 -40.93 -23.29
C ARG A 616 -8.97 -39.49 -23.20
N SER A 617 -10.06 -39.29 -22.47
CA SER A 617 -10.58 -37.97 -22.12
C SER A 617 -9.59 -37.20 -21.23
N ALA A 618 -8.96 -37.86 -20.26
CA ALA A 618 -7.95 -37.25 -19.40
C ALA A 618 -6.74 -36.75 -20.21
N LYS A 619 -6.23 -37.53 -21.17
CA LYS A 619 -5.13 -37.11 -22.07
C LYS A 619 -5.50 -35.91 -22.95
N LYS A 620 -6.66 -35.94 -23.61
CA LYS A 620 -7.15 -34.80 -24.43
C LYS A 620 -7.31 -33.51 -23.63
N VAL A 621 -7.67 -33.66 -22.36
CA VAL A 621 -7.90 -32.55 -21.44
C VAL A 621 -6.59 -31.93 -20.98
N LEU A 622 -5.58 -32.75 -20.68
CA LEU A 622 -4.28 -32.27 -20.24
C LEU A 622 -3.47 -31.64 -21.35
N SER A 623 -3.59 -32.12 -22.59
CA SER A 623 -3.04 -31.41 -23.75
C SER A 623 -3.61 -29.99 -23.90
N THR A 624 -4.84 -29.77 -23.44
CA THR A 624 -5.54 -28.47 -23.50
C THR A 624 -5.22 -27.55 -22.31
N ILE A 625 -4.71 -28.09 -21.19
CA ILE A 625 -4.48 -27.34 -19.94
C ILE A 625 -2.99 -27.15 -19.62
N LEU A 626 -2.17 -28.19 -19.81
CA LEU A 626 -0.80 -28.25 -19.28
C LEU A 626 0.25 -28.50 -20.38
N PHE A 627 -0.12 -28.33 -21.65
CA PHE A 627 0.78 -28.42 -22.81
C PHE A 627 1.87 -29.51 -22.67
N ASN A 628 1.47 -30.79 -22.86
CA ASN A 628 2.29 -32.02 -22.91
C ASN A 628 2.42 -32.91 -21.66
N GLY A 629 1.53 -32.82 -20.65
CA GLY A 629 1.54 -33.73 -19.48
C GLY A 629 0.54 -34.90 -19.52
N ASN A 630 0.88 -36.02 -18.86
CA ASN A 630 -0.04 -37.12 -18.51
C ASN A 630 -0.52 -36.99 -17.05
N LEU A 631 -1.80 -37.34 -16.79
CA LEU A 631 -2.48 -37.09 -15.51
C LEU A 631 -1.82 -37.82 -14.36
N LYS A 632 -1.41 -39.06 -14.65
CA LYS A 632 -0.76 -39.92 -13.68
C LYS A 632 0.56 -39.29 -13.22
N ASP A 633 1.31 -38.72 -14.15
CA ASP A 633 2.62 -38.14 -13.86
C ASP A 633 2.48 -36.85 -13.04
N LEU A 634 1.52 -35.98 -13.39
CA LEU A 634 1.20 -34.80 -12.58
C LEU A 634 0.74 -35.15 -11.17
N ILE A 635 -0.12 -36.16 -11.02
CA ILE A 635 -0.61 -36.57 -9.70
C ILE A 635 0.52 -37.17 -8.87
N ASN A 636 1.41 -37.97 -9.48
CA ASN A 636 2.59 -38.49 -8.81
C ASN A 636 3.52 -37.36 -8.35
N THR A 637 3.76 -36.34 -9.18
CA THR A 637 4.55 -35.15 -8.79
C THR A 637 3.93 -34.44 -7.59
N LEU A 638 2.62 -34.16 -7.62
CA LEU A 638 1.93 -33.48 -6.52
C LEU A 638 1.91 -34.32 -5.22
N GLU A 639 1.85 -35.65 -5.33
CA GLU A 639 2.02 -36.57 -4.20
C GLU A 639 3.42 -36.51 -3.62
N ASN A 640 4.45 -36.51 -4.47
CA ASN A 640 5.84 -36.41 -4.05
C ASN A 640 6.09 -35.07 -3.34
N ASP A 641 5.62 -33.95 -3.90
CA ASP A 641 5.72 -32.62 -3.29
C ASP A 641 5.05 -32.60 -1.90
N TYR A 642 3.87 -33.24 -1.76
CA TYR A 642 3.21 -33.38 -0.46
C TYR A 642 4.10 -34.08 0.57
N TYR A 643 4.73 -35.19 0.19
CA TYR A 643 5.61 -35.92 1.09
C TYR A 643 6.85 -35.10 1.44
N LYS A 644 7.46 -34.41 0.46
CA LYS A 644 8.59 -33.49 0.69
C LYS A 644 8.22 -32.41 1.72
N PHE A 645 7.02 -31.83 1.61
CA PHE A 645 6.52 -30.86 2.60
C PHE A 645 6.33 -31.44 4.00
N ILE A 646 5.86 -32.68 4.13
CA ILE A 646 5.77 -33.35 5.44
C ILE A 646 7.15 -33.47 6.06
N LEU A 647 8.15 -33.93 5.29
CA LEU A 647 9.53 -34.03 5.77
C LEU A 647 10.05 -32.65 6.17
N TYR A 648 9.84 -31.62 5.35
CA TYR A 648 10.27 -30.27 5.66
C TYR A 648 9.61 -29.73 6.93
N VAL A 649 8.29 -29.81 7.06
CA VAL A 649 7.58 -29.32 8.27
C VAL A 649 8.08 -30.04 9.51
N ARG A 650 8.28 -31.36 9.44
CA ARG A 650 8.73 -32.13 10.59
C ARG A 650 10.23 -31.94 10.88
N TYR A 651 11.03 -31.64 9.86
CA TYR A 651 12.44 -31.29 9.98
C TYR A 651 12.64 -29.88 10.52
N ALA A 652 11.87 -28.92 10.05
CA ALA A 652 11.87 -27.56 10.54
C ALA A 652 11.10 -27.48 11.87
N SER A 653 10.20 -28.42 12.16
CA SER A 653 9.78 -28.71 13.54
C SER A 653 10.93 -29.29 14.34
N TYR A 654 11.82 -30.11 13.79
CA TYR A 654 13.02 -30.65 14.44
C TYR A 654 14.14 -29.60 14.66
N ILE A 655 14.32 -28.63 13.75
CA ILE A 655 15.20 -27.46 13.89
C ILE A 655 14.54 -26.38 14.78
N GLY A 656 13.26 -26.09 14.59
CA GLY A 656 12.50 -25.18 15.45
C GLY A 656 12.39 -25.73 16.88
N PHE A 657 12.27 -27.04 17.03
CA PHE A 657 12.43 -27.77 18.29
C PHE A 657 13.87 -27.69 18.83
N ARG A 658 14.89 -27.57 17.97
CA ARG A 658 16.27 -27.21 18.37
C ARG A 658 16.36 -25.81 18.98
N ALA A 659 15.45 -24.89 18.58
CA ALA A 659 15.47 -23.46 18.94
C ALA A 659 14.43 -23.04 20.00
N PHE A 660 13.33 -23.77 20.19
CA PHE A 660 12.18 -23.37 21.03
C PHE A 660 12.10 -24.11 22.38
N VAL A 661 13.04 -25.02 22.69
CA VAL A 661 13.01 -25.82 23.93
C VAL A 661 13.66 -25.03 25.09
N GLU A 662 13.02 -23.93 25.48
CA GLU A 662 13.24 -23.28 26.78
C GLU A 662 12.28 -23.80 27.87
N ASP A 663 11.23 -24.60 27.57
CA ASP A 663 10.23 -24.88 28.62
C ASP A 663 9.51 -26.25 28.58
N LYS A 664 10.27 -27.34 28.44
CA LYS A 664 9.88 -28.77 28.62
C LYS A 664 9.39 -29.49 27.35
N TRP A 665 10.27 -30.36 26.84
CA TRP A 665 10.08 -31.78 26.45
C TRP A 665 11.25 -32.09 25.49
N PHE A 666 12.33 -32.76 25.94
CA PHE A 666 12.42 -34.20 26.14
C PHE A 666 13.41 -34.58 27.25
N THR A 667 12.91 -34.81 28.46
CA THR A 667 13.63 -35.62 29.46
C THR A 667 13.30 -37.11 29.34
N ASP A 668 12.34 -37.50 28.48
CA ASP A 668 11.85 -38.88 28.31
C ASP A 668 12.22 -39.49 26.95
N ARG A 669 13.18 -40.43 26.96
CA ARG A 669 13.65 -41.16 25.76
C ARG A 669 12.54 -41.84 24.95
N ASN A 670 11.45 -42.27 25.57
CA ASN A 670 10.42 -43.08 24.91
C ASN A 670 9.63 -42.27 23.88
N MET A 671 9.36 -41.03 24.19
CA MET A 671 8.56 -40.18 23.31
C MET A 671 9.45 -39.64 22.16
N PHE A 672 10.79 -39.53 22.34
CA PHE A 672 11.72 -39.15 21.27
C PHE A 672 11.82 -40.30 20.28
N ARG A 673 11.90 -41.53 20.80
CA ARG A 673 11.80 -42.75 20.00
C ARG A 673 10.48 -42.82 19.22
N SER A 674 9.35 -42.45 19.83
CA SER A 674 8.03 -42.43 19.16
C SER A 674 7.98 -41.41 18.02
N PHE A 675 8.59 -40.24 18.20
CA PHE A 675 8.75 -39.23 17.15
C PHE A 675 9.56 -39.76 15.97
N ILE A 676 10.73 -40.35 16.23
CA ILE A 676 11.60 -40.93 15.19
C ILE A 676 10.88 -42.05 14.42
N GLN A 677 10.12 -42.91 15.09
CA GLN A 677 9.33 -43.95 14.43
C GLN A 677 8.25 -43.37 13.51
N SER A 678 7.60 -42.27 13.90
CA SER A 678 6.67 -41.56 13.02
C SER A 678 7.37 -40.94 11.80
N MET A 679 8.58 -40.40 11.96
CA MET A 679 9.38 -39.84 10.86
C MET A 679 9.71 -40.92 9.82
N LEU A 680 10.19 -42.07 10.30
CA LEU A 680 10.61 -43.16 9.44
C LEU A 680 9.46 -43.69 8.57
N LYS A 681 8.27 -43.85 9.15
CA LYS A 681 7.07 -44.28 8.42
C LYS A 681 6.72 -43.35 7.25
N ASP A 682 6.76 -42.04 7.47
CA ASP A 682 6.42 -41.06 6.43
C ASP A 682 7.54 -40.94 5.37
N SER A 683 8.79 -41.24 5.75
CA SER A 683 9.94 -41.19 4.85
C SER A 683 10.05 -42.36 3.86
N GLU A 684 9.33 -43.47 4.08
CA GLU A 684 9.42 -44.67 3.21
C GLU A 684 9.05 -44.37 1.75
N ALA A 685 8.02 -43.54 1.53
CA ALA A 685 7.57 -43.17 0.19
C ALA A 685 8.63 -42.35 -0.57
N ILE A 686 9.28 -41.41 0.12
CA ILE A 686 10.33 -40.57 -0.44
C ILE A 686 11.60 -41.38 -0.67
N TYR A 687 11.98 -42.22 0.29
CA TYR A 687 13.11 -43.12 0.13
C TYR A 687 12.94 -44.03 -1.11
N GLY A 688 11.73 -44.58 -1.30
CA GLY A 688 11.39 -45.36 -2.49
C GLY A 688 11.47 -44.56 -3.78
N TYR A 689 11.05 -43.29 -3.78
CA TYR A 689 11.18 -42.38 -4.92
C TYR A 689 12.64 -42.07 -5.25
N ILE A 690 13.42 -41.61 -4.26
CA ILE A 690 14.82 -41.22 -4.42
C ILE A 690 15.68 -42.38 -4.93
N LYS A 691 15.45 -43.60 -4.42
CA LYS A 691 16.17 -44.81 -4.87
C LYS A 691 15.92 -45.17 -6.34
N ASN A 692 14.82 -44.69 -6.92
CA ASN A 692 14.47 -44.93 -8.32
C ASN A 692 14.97 -43.83 -9.27
N LEU A 693 15.62 -42.78 -8.75
CA LEU A 693 16.22 -41.73 -9.57
C LEU A 693 17.58 -42.20 -10.10
N ASN A 694 17.87 -41.87 -11.36
CA ASN A 694 19.16 -42.19 -11.99
C ASN A 694 20.29 -41.28 -11.50
N GLU A 695 19.98 -40.03 -11.15
CA GLU A 695 20.90 -39.05 -10.59
C GLU A 695 20.18 -38.28 -9.48
N LEU A 696 20.92 -37.95 -8.41
CA LEU A 696 20.40 -37.22 -7.26
C LEU A 696 20.84 -35.76 -7.33
N GLY A 697 19.88 -34.84 -7.28
CA GLY A 697 20.15 -33.41 -7.09
C GLY A 697 20.45 -33.08 -5.63
N ASP A 698 20.93 -31.86 -5.36
CA ASP A 698 21.31 -31.42 -4.02
C ASP A 698 20.16 -31.53 -3.00
N GLU A 699 18.93 -31.24 -3.40
CA GLU A 699 17.75 -31.36 -2.53
C GLU A 699 17.42 -32.82 -2.20
N GLU A 700 17.51 -33.74 -3.19
CA GLU A 700 17.34 -35.16 -2.93
C GLU A 700 18.44 -35.71 -2.01
N ILE A 701 19.67 -35.22 -2.12
CA ILE A 701 20.79 -35.60 -1.23
C ILE A 701 20.50 -35.14 0.21
N LYS A 702 20.03 -33.90 0.41
CA LYS A 702 19.64 -33.40 1.74
C LYS A 702 18.52 -34.25 2.36
N GLU A 703 17.49 -34.56 1.59
CA GLU A 703 16.39 -35.43 2.04
C GLU A 703 16.91 -36.81 2.44
N LEU A 704 17.82 -37.39 1.66
CA LEU A 704 18.41 -38.69 1.93
C LEU A 704 19.23 -38.69 3.23
N ILE A 705 20.08 -37.68 3.44
CA ILE A 705 20.87 -37.51 4.68
C ILE A 705 19.95 -37.48 5.89
N MET A 706 18.86 -36.73 5.82
CA MET A 706 17.88 -36.63 6.91
C MET A 706 17.24 -37.99 7.24
N ILE A 707 16.87 -38.76 6.21
CA ILE A 707 16.30 -40.11 6.40
C ILE A 707 17.30 -41.02 7.13
N TYR A 708 18.57 -40.98 6.73
CA TYR A 708 19.63 -41.78 7.35
C TYR A 708 19.94 -41.33 8.79
N GLN A 709 19.89 -40.03 9.10
CA GLN A 709 20.00 -39.53 10.46
C GLN A 709 18.88 -40.07 11.36
N PHE A 710 17.63 -40.14 10.87
CA PHE A 710 16.53 -40.75 11.64
C PHE A 710 16.70 -42.26 11.82
N LYS A 711 17.12 -42.98 10.78
CA LYS A 711 17.41 -44.42 10.88
C LYS A 711 18.51 -44.68 11.92
N LEU A 712 19.58 -43.89 11.87
CA LEU A 712 20.73 -44.02 12.77
C LEU A 712 20.35 -43.69 14.22
N ALA A 713 19.62 -42.60 14.45
CA ALA A 713 19.13 -42.25 15.79
C ALA A 713 18.24 -43.36 16.38
N ASN A 714 17.34 -43.94 15.59
CA ASN A 714 16.50 -45.07 16.03
C ASN A 714 17.35 -46.30 16.42
N ALA A 715 18.35 -46.63 15.60
CA ALA A 715 19.24 -47.75 15.82
C ALA A 715 20.14 -47.56 17.07
N LEU A 716 20.62 -46.35 17.32
CA LEU A 716 21.41 -46.04 18.52
C LEU A 716 20.56 -46.12 19.80
N LEU A 717 19.30 -45.65 19.75
CA LEU A 717 18.35 -45.72 20.88
C LEU A 717 17.90 -47.15 21.21
N SER A 718 17.83 -48.05 20.22
CA SER A 718 17.44 -49.44 20.45
C SER A 718 18.48 -50.23 21.26
N LYS A 719 19.71 -49.70 21.38
CA LYS A 719 20.91 -50.31 21.98
C LYS A 719 21.35 -51.62 21.30
N ASN A 720 20.72 -52.04 20.20
CA ASN A 720 21.13 -53.21 19.44
C ASN A 720 22.55 -53.02 18.85
N LYS A 721 23.44 -53.98 19.08
CA LYS A 721 24.86 -53.89 18.68
C LYS A 721 25.09 -53.90 17.17
N TYR A 722 24.12 -54.35 16.37
CA TYR A 722 24.32 -54.54 14.94
C TYR A 722 23.48 -53.61 14.06
N GLU A 723 22.41 -53.04 14.59
CA GLU A 723 21.44 -52.29 13.80
C GLU A 723 22.03 -50.99 13.21
N TYR A 724 22.84 -50.28 13.99
CA TYR A 724 23.49 -49.06 13.51
C TYR A 724 24.53 -49.35 12.42
N LYS A 725 25.21 -50.50 12.46
CA LYS A 725 26.23 -50.87 11.46
C LYS A 725 25.61 -51.03 10.07
N GLY A 726 24.42 -51.62 9.97
CA GLY A 726 23.69 -51.72 8.69
C GLY A 726 23.36 -50.34 8.10
N VAL A 727 22.95 -49.38 8.94
CA VAL A 727 22.69 -48.00 8.50
C VAL A 727 23.96 -47.33 7.98
N LEU A 728 25.11 -47.58 8.62
CA LEU A 728 26.41 -47.02 8.19
C LEU A 728 26.91 -47.62 6.88
N GLU A 729 26.70 -48.92 6.65
CA GLU A 729 27.04 -49.56 5.36
C GLU A 729 26.22 -48.96 4.22
N ASP A 730 24.89 -48.84 4.41
CA ASP A 730 24.01 -48.20 3.43
C ASP A 730 24.49 -46.78 3.06
N ILE A 731 24.93 -45.99 4.05
CA ILE A 731 25.46 -44.62 3.84
C ILE A 731 26.71 -44.63 2.95
N ILE A 732 27.61 -45.58 3.16
CA ILE A 732 28.88 -45.68 2.41
C ILE A 732 28.63 -46.11 0.96
N GLU A 733 27.64 -46.97 0.73
CA GLU A 733 27.28 -47.47 -0.61
C GLU A 733 26.68 -46.38 -1.52
N ILE A 734 26.17 -45.27 -0.96
CA ILE A 734 25.59 -44.18 -1.73
C ILE A 734 26.68 -43.27 -2.28
N GLU A 735 26.90 -43.33 -3.58
CA GLU A 735 27.98 -42.60 -4.27
C GLU A 735 27.92 -41.08 -4.06
N GLN A 736 26.72 -40.49 -4.10
CA GLN A 736 26.50 -39.04 -3.99
C GLN A 736 26.46 -38.53 -2.53
N MET A 737 26.65 -39.41 -1.53
CA MET A 737 26.65 -39.00 -0.12
C MET A 737 27.88 -38.11 0.19
N PRO A 738 27.75 -37.03 1.00
CA PRO A 738 28.88 -36.19 1.36
C PRO A 738 30.05 -36.98 1.95
N GLU A 739 31.25 -36.64 1.50
CA GLU A 739 32.48 -37.38 1.85
C GLU A 739 32.73 -37.39 3.37
N GLU A 740 32.40 -36.30 4.06
CA GLU A 740 32.49 -36.21 5.51
C GLU A 740 31.65 -37.28 6.23
N ILE A 741 30.41 -37.50 5.79
CA ILE A 741 29.52 -38.51 6.37
C ILE A 741 30.08 -39.92 6.11
N LYS A 742 30.58 -40.18 4.89
CA LYS A 742 31.19 -41.48 4.54
C LYS A 742 32.43 -41.77 5.37
N ILE A 743 33.26 -40.76 5.62
CA ILE A 743 34.45 -40.86 6.48
C ILE A 743 34.02 -41.20 7.91
N LEU A 744 33.04 -40.46 8.48
CA LEU A 744 32.53 -40.74 9.83
C LEU A 744 31.94 -42.15 9.94
N ALA A 745 31.16 -42.58 8.96
CA ALA A 745 30.59 -43.93 8.90
C ALA A 745 31.68 -45.00 8.85
N SER A 746 32.71 -44.79 8.04
CA SER A 746 33.85 -45.71 7.91
C SER A 746 34.66 -45.81 9.21
N LEU A 747 34.95 -44.67 9.85
CA LEU A 747 35.64 -44.63 11.14
C LEU A 747 34.81 -45.32 12.26
N ALA A 748 33.49 -45.12 12.27
CA ALA A 748 32.59 -45.77 13.21
C ALA A 748 32.50 -47.30 13.03
N LEU A 749 32.74 -47.80 11.81
CA LEU A 749 32.84 -49.23 11.50
C LEU A 749 34.24 -49.81 11.81
N GLY A 750 35.19 -49.00 12.26
CA GLY A 750 36.57 -49.41 12.54
C GLY A 750 37.43 -49.61 11.29
N ARG A 751 37.03 -49.04 10.14
CA ARG A 751 37.82 -49.07 8.91
C ARG A 751 38.94 -48.03 8.99
N GLU A 752 40.12 -48.38 8.48
CA GLU A 752 41.22 -47.42 8.36
C GLU A 752 40.89 -46.41 7.24
N VAL A 753 40.85 -45.12 7.60
CA VAL A 753 40.64 -44.03 6.65
C VAL A 753 41.76 -43.01 6.85
N ASN A 754 42.49 -42.69 5.78
CA ASN A 754 43.61 -41.77 5.85
C ASN A 754 43.12 -40.36 5.49
N VAL A 755 42.83 -39.53 6.49
CA VAL A 755 42.15 -38.24 6.29
C VAL A 755 42.88 -37.11 7.00
N LYS A 756 43.15 -36.03 6.25
CA LYS A 756 43.36 -34.68 6.79
C LYS A 756 42.12 -33.87 6.45
N SER A 757 41.38 -33.43 7.47
CA SER A 757 40.18 -32.61 7.29
C SER A 757 40.13 -31.53 8.34
N ASP A 758 39.70 -30.34 7.93
CA ASP A 758 39.40 -29.22 8.84
C ASP A 758 37.99 -29.35 9.45
N SER A 759 37.22 -30.38 9.09
CA SER A 759 35.91 -30.67 9.69
C SER A 759 36.02 -30.83 11.21
N PRO A 760 35.19 -30.12 11.99
CA PRO A 760 35.07 -30.33 13.43
C PRO A 760 34.73 -31.79 13.79
N LEU A 761 33.75 -32.39 13.10
CA LEU A 761 33.27 -33.75 13.37
C LEU A 761 34.35 -34.81 13.11
N ILE A 762 35.12 -34.69 12.03
CA ILE A 762 36.23 -35.61 11.75
C ILE A 762 37.34 -35.45 12.79
N ASN A 763 37.68 -34.22 13.20
CA ASN A 763 38.70 -33.98 14.21
C ASN A 763 38.30 -34.51 15.60
N ILE A 764 37.01 -34.46 15.94
CA ILE A 764 36.46 -35.13 17.12
C ILE A 764 36.67 -36.64 17.01
N ALA A 765 36.22 -37.27 15.92
CA ALA A 765 36.31 -38.71 15.73
C ALA A 765 37.76 -39.22 15.87
N LEU A 766 38.71 -38.58 15.18
CA LEU A 766 40.12 -38.93 15.22
C LEU A 766 40.72 -38.76 16.63
N SER A 767 40.35 -37.71 17.35
CA SER A 767 40.83 -37.47 18.72
C SER A 767 40.31 -38.52 19.72
N VAL A 768 39.05 -38.97 19.56
CA VAL A 768 38.45 -40.04 20.38
C VAL A 768 39.09 -41.40 20.10
N ILE A 769 39.38 -41.72 18.83
CA ILE A 769 40.12 -42.93 18.44
C ILE A 769 41.49 -42.92 19.13
N LYS A 770 42.25 -41.83 18.97
CA LYS A 770 43.60 -41.66 19.51
C LYS A 770 43.63 -41.57 21.04
N GLY A 771 42.54 -41.15 21.67
CA GLY A 771 42.47 -40.90 23.11
C GLY A 771 43.20 -39.63 23.56
N SER A 772 43.48 -38.70 22.63
CA SER A 772 44.14 -37.42 22.91
C SER A 772 43.76 -36.40 21.85
N SER A 773 43.62 -35.13 22.23
CA SER A 773 43.26 -34.04 21.32
C SER A 773 44.29 -33.86 20.20
N ASN A 774 43.84 -33.95 18.94
CA ASN A 774 44.65 -33.62 17.78
C ASN A 774 44.79 -32.08 17.61
N GLU A 775 45.59 -31.64 16.64
CA GLU A 775 45.87 -30.22 16.41
C GLU A 775 44.63 -29.44 15.95
N GLY A 776 43.81 -30.03 15.07
CA GLY A 776 42.56 -29.42 14.60
C GLY A 776 41.56 -29.18 15.74
N LEU A 777 41.35 -30.17 16.60
CA LEU A 777 40.46 -30.06 17.76
C LEU A 777 40.96 -29.02 18.78
N LYS A 778 42.28 -28.95 19.00
CA LYS A 778 42.89 -27.91 19.86
C LYS A 778 42.63 -26.51 19.33
N LYS A 779 42.77 -26.32 18.01
CA LYS A 779 42.54 -25.02 17.37
C LYS A 779 41.09 -24.57 17.55
N ILE A 780 40.12 -25.45 17.30
CA ILE A 780 38.69 -25.18 17.52
C ILE A 780 38.43 -24.82 18.99
N TYR A 781 38.98 -25.59 19.93
CA TYR A 781 38.82 -25.29 21.35
C TYR A 781 39.35 -23.89 21.71
N GLU A 782 40.57 -23.55 21.32
CA GLU A 782 41.16 -22.23 21.65
C GLU A 782 40.39 -21.06 21.07
N GLU A 783 39.77 -21.24 19.90
CA GLU A 783 38.99 -20.20 19.22
C GLU A 783 37.64 -19.94 19.89
N PHE A 784 37.00 -20.98 20.46
CA PHE A 784 35.61 -20.91 20.93
C PHE A 784 35.41 -21.17 22.43
N LYS A 785 36.47 -21.48 23.21
CA LYS A 785 36.38 -21.85 24.64
C LYS A 785 35.66 -20.85 25.55
N ASP A 786 35.69 -19.55 25.21
CA ASP A 786 35.13 -18.47 26.03
C ASP A 786 33.73 -18.03 25.56
N GLN A 787 33.19 -18.65 24.50
CA GLN A 787 31.87 -18.31 23.96
C GLN A 787 30.77 -19.12 24.65
N ASP A 788 29.58 -18.51 24.79
CA ASP A 788 28.40 -19.20 25.31
C ASP A 788 27.99 -20.32 24.35
N TYR A 789 27.86 -21.55 24.87
CA TYR A 789 27.45 -22.73 24.10
C TYR A 789 26.13 -22.51 23.37
N LYS A 790 25.23 -21.68 23.89
CA LYS A 790 23.95 -21.35 23.24
C LYS A 790 24.11 -20.64 21.89
N LEU A 791 25.25 -19.99 21.65
CA LEU A 791 25.55 -19.22 20.45
C LEU A 791 26.38 -20.01 19.43
N LEU A 792 26.81 -21.22 19.77
CA LEU A 792 27.70 -22.03 18.96
C LEU A 792 26.97 -23.13 18.19
N PRO A 793 27.41 -23.45 16.96
CA PRO A 793 26.99 -24.65 16.25
C PRO A 793 27.26 -25.94 17.07
N PRO A 794 26.37 -26.95 17.06
CA PRO A 794 26.52 -28.13 17.93
C PRO A 794 27.76 -28.99 17.70
N ASP A 795 28.28 -29.05 16.49
CA ASP A 795 29.56 -29.68 16.15
C ASP A 795 30.75 -28.98 16.84
N ILE A 796 30.72 -27.65 16.95
CA ILE A 796 31.71 -26.86 17.70
C ILE A 796 31.55 -27.07 19.21
N VAL A 797 30.33 -27.11 19.72
CA VAL A 797 30.08 -27.41 21.14
C VAL A 797 30.63 -28.79 21.49
N GLU A 798 30.36 -29.81 20.69
CA GLU A 798 30.88 -31.17 20.91
C GLU A 798 32.42 -31.21 20.83
N ALA A 799 33.02 -30.44 19.92
CA ALA A 799 34.47 -30.30 19.84
C ALA A 799 35.09 -29.78 21.15
N ILE A 800 34.47 -28.76 21.75
CA ILE A 800 34.91 -28.20 23.03
C ILE A 800 34.79 -29.24 24.15
N LEU A 801 33.65 -29.95 24.23
CA LEU A 801 33.42 -30.96 25.26
C LEU A 801 34.41 -32.12 25.18
N VAL A 802 34.64 -32.64 23.98
CA VAL A 802 35.61 -33.72 23.78
C VAL A 802 37.02 -33.26 24.12
N HIS A 803 37.40 -32.03 23.74
CA HIS A 803 38.70 -31.49 24.13
C HIS A 803 38.86 -31.42 25.65
N LYS A 804 37.87 -30.85 26.36
CA LYS A 804 37.87 -30.77 27.83
C LYS A 804 37.99 -32.15 28.47
N MET A 805 37.20 -33.11 28.00
CA MET A 805 37.22 -34.49 28.50
C MET A 805 38.58 -35.17 28.29
N LEU A 806 39.15 -35.08 27.08
CA LEU A 806 40.46 -35.67 26.77
C LEU A 806 41.60 -35.00 27.54
N SER A 807 41.44 -33.73 27.92
CA SER A 807 42.34 -32.99 28.81
C SER A 807 42.13 -33.27 30.30
N GLY A 808 41.24 -34.22 30.65
CA GLY A 808 41.01 -34.65 32.03
C GLY A 808 40.08 -33.75 32.84
N GLN A 809 39.36 -32.81 32.20
CA GLN A 809 38.39 -31.96 32.88
C GLN A 809 37.04 -32.69 33.02
N ASP A 810 36.33 -32.45 34.12
CA ASP A 810 34.99 -32.99 34.33
C ASP A 810 33.95 -32.17 33.56
N ILE A 811 33.41 -32.77 32.50
CA ILE A 811 32.38 -32.17 31.66
C ILE A 811 30.96 -32.52 32.11
N SER A 812 30.78 -33.20 33.26
CA SER A 812 29.44 -33.66 33.68
C SER A 812 28.46 -32.50 33.88
N SER A 813 28.92 -31.37 34.43
CA SER A 813 28.11 -30.16 34.59
C SER A 813 27.83 -29.45 33.24
N ASP A 814 28.80 -29.47 32.33
CA ASP A 814 28.63 -28.94 30.97
C ASP A 814 27.57 -29.74 30.21
N ILE A 815 27.63 -31.09 30.26
CA ILE A 815 26.64 -31.98 29.65
C ILE A 815 25.26 -31.76 30.28
N GLU A 816 25.17 -31.66 31.61
CA GLU A 816 23.88 -31.45 32.28
C GLU A 816 23.27 -30.09 31.92
N ASN A 817 24.10 -29.06 31.73
CA ASN A 817 23.67 -27.75 31.26
C ASN A 817 23.24 -27.80 29.79
N ILE A 818 24.05 -28.38 28.90
CA ILE A 818 23.72 -28.54 27.47
C ILE A 818 22.46 -29.39 27.28
N ALA A 819 22.28 -30.44 28.09
CA ALA A 819 21.07 -31.25 28.10
C ALA A 819 19.82 -30.46 28.53
N LYS A 820 19.99 -29.35 29.25
CA LYS A 820 18.91 -28.44 29.70
C LYS A 820 18.71 -27.23 28.78
N THR A 821 19.70 -26.84 27.97
CA THR A 821 19.71 -25.54 27.26
C THR A 821 19.86 -25.61 25.74
N LEU A 822 20.21 -26.77 25.20
CA LEU A 822 20.50 -27.03 23.78
C LEU A 822 19.75 -28.31 23.34
N PRO A 823 19.77 -28.74 22.06
CA PRO A 823 19.12 -29.99 21.63
C PRO A 823 19.79 -31.21 22.30
N GLY A 824 19.41 -31.46 23.55
CA GLY A 824 20.13 -32.30 24.48
C GLY A 824 20.11 -33.77 24.11
N VAL A 825 19.17 -34.24 23.29
CA VAL A 825 18.99 -35.68 23.06
C VAL A 825 20.10 -36.32 22.23
N PHE A 826 20.71 -35.63 21.25
CA PHE A 826 21.87 -36.18 20.54
C PHE A 826 23.13 -36.15 21.37
N PHE A 827 23.34 -35.09 22.14
CA PHE A 827 24.38 -35.08 23.16
C PHE A 827 24.15 -36.21 24.18
N ILE A 828 22.92 -36.45 24.63
CA ILE A 828 22.59 -37.59 25.50
C ILE A 828 22.86 -38.94 24.80
N ILE A 829 22.47 -39.11 23.54
CA ILE A 829 22.71 -40.34 22.77
C ILE A 829 24.21 -40.55 22.53
N ALA A 830 24.96 -39.51 22.17
CA ALA A 830 26.40 -39.58 21.95
C ALA A 830 27.11 -39.88 23.26
N HIS A 831 26.85 -39.10 24.31
CA HIS A 831 27.51 -39.22 25.60
C HIS A 831 27.11 -40.48 26.38
N ASP A 832 26.01 -41.16 26.03
CA ASP A 832 25.72 -42.53 26.48
C ASP A 832 26.84 -43.51 26.11
N PHE A 833 27.56 -43.25 25.02
CA PHE A 833 28.60 -44.12 24.47
C PHE A 833 30.03 -43.60 24.69
N ILE A 834 30.20 -42.31 25.01
CA ILE A 834 31.52 -41.67 25.09
C ILE A 834 32.49 -42.34 26.08
N LYS A 835 31.97 -42.92 27.17
CA LYS A 835 32.75 -43.60 28.21
C LYS A 835 32.77 -45.15 28.10
N GLY A 836 32.34 -45.75 26.99
CA GLY A 836 32.28 -47.22 26.89
C GLY A 836 32.17 -47.85 25.51
N ASP A 837 31.83 -47.11 24.46
CA ASP A 837 31.68 -47.63 23.09
C ASP A 837 32.08 -46.54 22.06
N LYS A 838 33.37 -46.48 21.74
CA LYS A 838 33.93 -45.48 20.82
C LYS A 838 33.30 -45.55 19.42
N GLU A 839 32.99 -46.75 18.93
CA GLU A 839 32.40 -46.95 17.60
C GLU A 839 31.01 -46.30 17.52
N ARG A 840 30.15 -46.54 18.52
CA ARG A 840 28.82 -45.92 18.58
C ARG A 840 28.87 -44.42 18.83
N TYR A 841 29.84 -43.97 19.63
CA TYR A 841 30.07 -42.54 19.80
C TYR A 841 30.40 -41.88 18.45
N ILE A 842 31.35 -42.44 17.69
CA ILE A 842 31.72 -41.91 16.36
C ILE A 842 30.52 -41.97 15.41
N ALA A 843 29.73 -43.06 15.43
CA ALA A 843 28.51 -43.15 14.63
C ALA A 843 27.53 -42.01 14.95
N SER A 844 27.36 -41.69 16.23
CA SER A 844 26.46 -40.60 16.65
C SER A 844 26.90 -39.22 16.15
N LEU A 845 28.16 -39.04 15.73
CA LEU A 845 28.64 -37.77 15.19
C LEU A 845 27.91 -37.36 13.89
N ILE A 846 27.40 -38.33 13.13
CA ILE A 846 26.61 -38.09 11.91
C ILE A 846 25.29 -37.36 12.23
N LEU A 847 24.78 -37.46 13.46
CA LEU A 847 23.57 -36.76 13.91
C LEU A 847 23.79 -35.25 14.04
N PHE A 848 25.05 -34.79 14.13
CA PHE A 848 25.39 -33.37 14.20
C PHE A 848 25.67 -32.75 12.82
N TYR A 849 25.72 -33.53 11.75
CA TYR A 849 25.95 -33.02 10.40
C TYR A 849 24.78 -32.16 9.92
N LEU A 850 25.09 -30.96 9.41
CA LEU A 850 24.15 -30.02 8.82
C LEU A 850 24.46 -29.91 7.31
N PRO A 851 23.51 -30.31 6.43
CA PRO A 851 23.69 -30.25 4.98
C PRO A 851 23.83 -28.85 4.40
#